data_AF-A0AA39WVB7-F1
#
_entry.id   AF-A0AA39WVB7-F1
#
_cell.length_a   1.000
_cell.length_b   1.000
_cell.length_c   1.000
_cell.angle_alpha   90.00
_cell.angle_beta   90.00
_cell.angle_gamma   90.00
#
_symmetry.space_group_name_H-M   'P 1'
#
loop_
_entity.id
_entity.type
_entity.pdbx_description
1 polymer ?
#
loop_
_entity_poly.entity_id
_entity_poly.type
_entity_poly.pdbx_seq_one_letter_code
_entity_poly.pdbx_strand_id
1 'polypeptide(L)'
;MSSTSPFSSSESLNSGMSAAKLEAANRYVRWNILFLFIISTFLLFPVWMPLIPYVNQATNIVIIVTIGIFQLIWLIATICAIRRALAINGRNKLRAAKAQDAESADATANDYSTIRHIVAMTLYKEPMSVLQTTLDSLAQQQDATSRMSVIIGMESRTPDKKAKRDEVYAKYDNKFLRLIVTFHPSGVPGEIPGKCSNMNYACRQGLRILRQDDDYHYDKYEHIFTNCDCDAVFDPDYMRELETEYSKLDSTNRHSSIWQSIIVYKRDSMPFFVDITGVLRTFFFMGVLIPWNINPMSHYSLSVKLLEEGAFTHPAYQMEDIIALIRYTIMTRREIRIRPLNLISINGPTSGANYADEIREWALQVRRWTIGAGEVFHYFIVKTYRMPGLYLSISWATRFFVYYGLVLCASAIFSVFSPIIVQLINMVAPHHDRLFINDSSFTEITLIFLGTQYAFLLIVTVLVRWCLPVPGGGSNHYNMGLRGVARGLLHWVLMLPTILAYSFVELYSFIELAFRGKDVCKHNAAKGMITARATINMPYADFITVDVFTADRFSGNPLAVIPDARGLETADMQSIAKEFGYSESTFVLPPADPANSAQVRIFTPTSEVPFAGHPNVGTAFVLGQLPTLFGIPVGDALLFEEKAGIVSVNLLRDDTTNTITGATIRAPGPLTTGSIIPLELVARCASIATSQIKITSHAPVIASVGLAFAFAELNDLGALGQARLNVSAFHEANATYKTQAPKFPLFLYVRNPESPWKIRARMFAPLDDVSEDPATGSASAALGAYLVSNLDEQDVTVQATIEQGVEMGRGSIIRLEVRKEGGEVKDVYVTGSCVRVMKGVVEV
;
A
#
# COMPACT_ATOMS: atom_id res chain seq x y z
N MET A 1 -9.74 -4.96 49.55
CA MET A 1 -8.64 -3.99 49.36
C MET A 1 -7.38 -4.74 48.93
N SER A 2 -7.16 -4.84 47.63
CA SER A 2 -5.84 -4.97 47.00
C SER A 2 -6.01 -4.51 45.55
N SER A 3 -5.28 -3.48 45.18
CA SER A 3 -5.33 -2.79 43.90
C SER A 3 -4.64 -3.63 42.83
N THR A 4 -5.40 -4.23 41.93
CA THR A 4 -4.88 -4.74 40.66
C THR A 4 -4.97 -3.63 39.62
N SER A 5 -3.83 -3.01 39.32
CA SER A 5 -3.62 -2.14 38.17
C SER A 5 -3.96 -2.87 36.87
N PRO A 6 -4.92 -2.43 36.05
CA PRO A 6 -5.15 -3.03 34.75
C PRO A 6 -4.32 -2.31 33.69
N PHE A 7 -3.60 -3.08 32.87
CA PHE A 7 -2.86 -2.70 31.66
C PHE A 7 -1.47 -2.08 31.84
N SER A 8 -0.43 -2.89 31.63
CA SER A 8 0.87 -2.39 31.17
C SER A 8 0.70 -1.81 29.77
N SER A 9 1.14 -0.56 29.60
CA SER A 9 0.91 0.29 28.42
C SER A 9 1.69 -0.10 27.17
N SER A 10 2.58 -1.12 27.24
CA SER A 10 3.45 -1.53 26.14
C SER A 10 2.92 -2.70 25.30
N GLU A 11 2.10 -3.59 25.85
CA GLU A 11 1.60 -4.78 25.12
C GLU A 11 0.46 -4.44 24.13
N SER A 12 -0.33 -3.40 24.38
CA SER A 12 -1.46 -2.99 23.52
C SER A 12 -1.01 -2.40 22.17
N LEU A 13 0.25 -1.94 22.09
CA LEU A 13 0.86 -1.34 20.90
C LEU A 13 1.50 -2.37 19.97
N ASN A 14 1.90 -3.54 20.49
CA ASN A 14 2.66 -4.56 19.76
C ASN A 14 1.80 -5.62 19.06
N SER A 15 0.53 -5.77 19.45
CA SER A 15 -0.38 -6.73 18.83
C SER A 15 -1.52 -6.02 18.11
N GLY A 16 -1.52 -6.07 16.77
CA GLY A 16 -2.74 -5.91 15.97
C GLY A 16 -3.77 -7.02 16.24
N MET A 17 -3.43 -8.00 17.08
CA MET A 17 -4.21 -9.19 17.36
C MET A 17 -4.62 -9.29 18.84
N SER A 18 -5.66 -8.56 19.21
CA SER A 18 -6.77 -9.22 19.92
C SER A 18 -7.75 -9.73 18.85
N ALA A 19 -7.28 -10.71 18.08
CA ALA A 19 -8.02 -11.33 16.98
C ALA A 19 -9.32 -12.03 17.44
N ALA A 20 -9.52 -12.20 18.75
CA ALA A 20 -10.72 -12.82 19.32
C ALA A 20 -12.03 -12.02 19.13
N LYS A 21 -12.00 -10.75 18.68
CA LYS A 21 -13.23 -9.93 18.51
C LYS A 21 -13.55 -9.53 17.06
N LEU A 22 -12.66 -9.83 16.13
CA LEU A 22 -12.73 -9.48 14.69
C LEU A 22 -13.31 -10.62 13.83
N GLU A 23 -14.32 -11.33 14.30
CA GLU A 23 -15.07 -12.22 13.41
C GLU A 23 -15.63 -11.41 12.23
N ALA A 24 -15.25 -11.84 11.03
CA ALA A 24 -15.90 -11.44 9.79
C ALA A 24 -17.41 -11.64 9.97
N ALA A 25 -18.16 -10.61 9.57
CA ALA A 25 -19.60 -10.62 9.69
C ALA A 25 -20.19 -11.91 9.09
N ASN A 26 -21.17 -12.48 9.80
CA ASN A 26 -21.69 -13.84 9.65
C ASN A 26 -21.76 -14.30 8.19
N ARG A 27 -21.11 -15.43 7.87
CA ARG A 27 -20.98 -15.98 6.49
C ARG A 27 -22.32 -16.43 5.91
N TYR A 28 -23.34 -16.63 6.75
CA TYR A 28 -24.59 -17.30 6.39
C TYR A 28 -25.77 -16.36 6.06
N VAL A 29 -25.80 -15.11 6.56
CA VAL A 29 -26.94 -14.19 6.35
C VAL A 29 -26.47 -12.83 5.84
N ARG A 30 -26.79 -12.51 4.58
CA ARG A 30 -26.50 -11.22 3.96
C ARG A 30 -27.58 -10.20 4.31
N TRP A 31 -27.38 -9.46 5.40
CA TRP A 31 -28.29 -8.38 5.82
C TRP A 31 -28.53 -7.28 4.78
N ASN A 32 -27.65 -7.14 3.79
CA ASN A 32 -27.84 -6.24 2.65
C ASN A 32 -29.04 -6.63 1.78
N ILE A 33 -29.41 -7.92 1.75
CA ILE A 33 -30.61 -8.39 1.04
C ILE A 33 -31.87 -7.87 1.74
N LEU A 34 -31.92 -7.91 3.07
CA LEU A 34 -33.03 -7.35 3.83
C LEU A 34 -33.13 -5.84 3.63
N PHE A 35 -32.00 -5.13 3.67
CA PHE A 35 -31.93 -3.70 3.38
C PHE A 35 -32.50 -3.37 2.00
N LEU A 36 -32.05 -4.09 0.96
CA LEU A 36 -32.54 -3.93 -0.41
C LEU A 36 -34.02 -4.31 -0.55
N PHE A 37 -34.46 -5.37 0.13
CA PHE A 37 -35.86 -5.81 0.12
C PHE A 37 -36.79 -4.74 0.69
N ILE A 38 -36.43 -4.13 1.82
CA ILE A 38 -37.21 -3.03 2.43
C ILE A 38 -37.29 -1.85 1.47
N ILE A 39 -36.16 -1.41 0.89
CA ILE A 39 -36.12 -0.28 -0.05
C ILE A 39 -36.92 -0.60 -1.32
N SER A 40 -36.76 -1.79 -1.89
CA SER A 40 -37.45 -2.19 -3.12
C SER A 40 -38.95 -2.32 -2.90
N THR A 41 -39.37 -2.89 -1.78
CA THR A 41 -40.80 -2.99 -1.41
C THR A 41 -41.40 -1.59 -1.27
N PHE A 42 -40.68 -0.68 -0.62
CA PHE A 42 -41.09 0.72 -0.47
C PHE A 42 -41.18 1.45 -1.82
N LEU A 43 -40.19 1.30 -2.70
CA LEU A 43 -40.17 1.95 -4.01
C LEU A 43 -41.19 1.37 -5.00
N LEU A 44 -41.52 0.09 -4.88
CA LEU A 44 -42.49 -0.58 -5.75
C LEU A 44 -43.93 -0.42 -5.25
N PHE A 45 -44.14 0.01 -4.01
CA PHE A 45 -45.47 0.28 -3.44
C PHE A 45 -46.42 1.05 -4.40
N PRO A 46 -46.01 2.14 -5.06
CA PRO A 46 -46.87 2.89 -5.99
C PRO A 46 -47.23 2.12 -7.27
N VAL A 47 -46.53 1.02 -7.57
CA VAL A 47 -46.76 0.21 -8.77
C VAL A 47 -47.75 -0.91 -8.49
N TRP A 48 -47.54 -1.71 -7.45
CA TRP A 48 -48.35 -2.91 -7.23
C TRP A 48 -49.63 -2.67 -6.41
N MET A 49 -49.65 -1.67 -5.53
CA MET A 49 -50.84 -1.39 -4.70
C MET A 49 -52.07 -0.93 -5.50
N PRO A 50 -51.97 0.02 -6.45
CA PRO A 50 -53.13 0.46 -7.22
C PRO A 50 -53.75 -0.62 -8.12
N LEU A 51 -53.06 -1.75 -8.33
CA LEU A 51 -53.58 -2.90 -9.07
C LEU A 51 -54.52 -3.77 -8.23
N ILE A 52 -54.54 -3.60 -6.91
CA ILE A 52 -55.43 -4.31 -6.01
C ILE A 52 -56.82 -3.63 -6.06
N PRO A 53 -57.91 -4.38 -6.24
CA PRO A 53 -59.25 -3.79 -6.26
C PRO A 53 -59.55 -3.05 -4.95
N TYR A 54 -60.12 -1.85 -5.07
CA TYR A 54 -60.67 -1.07 -3.94
C TYR A 54 -59.64 -0.60 -2.88
N VAL A 55 -58.40 -0.30 -3.29
CA VAL A 55 -57.39 0.31 -2.39
C VAL A 55 -56.77 1.61 -2.93
N ASN A 56 -57.33 2.20 -3.99
CA ASN A 56 -56.76 3.36 -4.66
C ASN A 56 -56.72 4.58 -3.74
N GLN A 57 -57.79 4.80 -2.97
CA GLN A 57 -57.85 5.90 -2.00
C GLN A 57 -56.77 5.75 -0.91
N ALA A 58 -56.62 4.54 -0.37
CA ALA A 58 -55.62 4.25 0.65
C ALA A 58 -54.19 4.45 0.10
N THR A 59 -53.95 4.02 -1.15
CA THR A 59 -52.66 4.17 -1.82
C THR A 59 -52.29 5.64 -2.01
N ASN A 60 -53.23 6.48 -2.47
CA ASN A 60 -53.04 7.93 -2.60
C ASN A 60 -52.69 8.58 -1.25
N ILE A 61 -53.41 8.21 -0.18
CA ILE A 61 -53.15 8.72 1.18
C ILE A 61 -51.74 8.33 1.65
N VAL A 62 -51.34 7.06 1.49
CA VAL A 62 -50.02 6.59 1.93
C VAL A 62 -48.89 7.33 1.21
N ILE A 63 -49.04 7.56 -0.10
CA ILE A 63 -48.05 8.32 -0.90
C ILE A 63 -47.97 9.76 -0.40
N ILE A 64 -49.11 10.45 -0.22
CA ILE A 64 -49.14 11.83 0.29
C ILE A 64 -48.47 11.91 1.67
N VAL A 65 -48.82 11.01 2.58
CA VAL A 65 -48.25 10.99 3.94
C VAL A 65 -46.75 10.73 3.91
N THR A 66 -46.31 9.81 3.07
CA THR A 66 -44.89 9.45 2.94
C THR A 66 -44.08 10.61 2.37
N ILE A 67 -44.57 11.27 1.32
CA ILE A 67 -43.93 12.49 0.78
C ILE A 67 -43.94 13.59 1.85
N GLY A 68 -45.04 13.76 2.59
CA GLY A 68 -45.13 14.71 3.70
C GLY A 68 -44.10 14.45 4.81
N ILE A 69 -43.83 13.19 5.16
CA ILE A 69 -42.77 12.82 6.11
C ILE A 69 -41.40 13.22 5.57
N PHE A 70 -41.12 13.01 4.28
CA PHE A 70 -39.88 13.49 3.67
C PHE A 70 -39.77 15.02 3.72
N GLN A 71 -40.86 15.75 3.44
CA GLN A 71 -40.87 17.22 3.57
C GLN A 71 -40.56 17.66 5.01
N LEU A 72 -41.08 16.96 6.03
CA LEU A 72 -40.76 17.23 7.43
C LEU A 72 -39.28 16.97 7.75
N ILE A 73 -38.71 15.88 7.23
CA ILE A 73 -37.27 15.59 7.38
C ILE A 73 -36.42 16.70 6.74
N TRP A 74 -36.78 17.14 5.53
CA TRP A 74 -36.12 18.26 4.85
C TRP A 74 -36.23 19.57 5.64
N LEU A 75 -37.39 19.84 6.23
CA LEU A 75 -37.59 21.01 7.10
C LEU A 75 -36.67 20.96 8.33
N ILE A 76 -36.63 19.83 9.03
CA ILE A 76 -35.76 19.64 10.21
C ILE A 76 -34.28 19.80 9.82
N ALA A 77 -33.86 19.15 8.73
CA ALA A 77 -32.49 19.26 8.21
C ALA A 77 -32.14 20.72 7.87
N THR A 78 -33.09 21.45 7.27
CA THR A 78 -32.93 22.86 6.92
C THR A 78 -32.78 23.74 8.15
N ILE A 79 -33.59 23.55 9.18
CA ILE A 79 -33.49 24.29 10.45
C ILE A 79 -32.13 24.02 11.11
N CYS A 80 -31.70 22.76 11.18
CA CYS A 80 -30.40 22.38 11.73
C CYS A 80 -29.24 23.03 10.95
N ALA A 81 -29.31 23.02 9.62
CA ALA A 81 -28.31 23.64 8.76
C ALA A 81 -28.26 25.17 8.95
N ILE A 82 -29.41 25.85 9.01
CA ILE A 82 -29.48 27.29 9.27
C ILE A 82 -28.84 27.64 10.61
N ARG A 83 -29.19 26.91 11.68
CA ARG A 83 -28.60 27.13 13.01
C ARG A 83 -27.08 26.98 12.98
N ARG A 84 -26.56 26.01 12.21
CA ARG A 84 -25.11 25.80 12.07
C ARG A 84 -24.43 26.92 11.30
N ALA A 85 -25.00 27.37 10.17
CA ALA A 85 -24.47 28.48 9.39
C ALA A 85 -24.42 29.78 10.22
N LEU A 86 -25.48 30.04 10.99
CA LEU A 86 -25.53 31.19 11.89
C LEU A 86 -24.45 31.12 12.98
N ALA A 87 -24.20 29.93 13.54
CA ALA A 87 -23.13 29.74 14.52
C ALA A 87 -21.74 30.01 13.94
N ILE A 88 -21.46 29.50 12.73
CA ILE A 88 -20.19 29.74 12.01
C ILE A 88 -20.01 31.24 11.73
N ASN A 89 -21.04 31.90 11.20
CA ASN A 89 -20.97 33.33 10.87
C ASN A 89 -20.87 34.20 12.11
N GLY A 90 -21.60 33.86 13.18
CA GLY A 90 -21.50 34.55 14.47
C GLY A 90 -20.09 34.47 15.06
N ARG A 91 -19.48 33.28 15.00
CA ARG A 91 -18.08 33.07 15.41
C ARG A 91 -17.11 33.94 14.60
N ASN A 92 -17.24 33.93 13.27
CA ASN A 92 -16.34 34.69 12.40
C ASN A 92 -16.48 36.22 12.59
N LYS A 93 -17.69 36.72 12.85
CA LYS A 93 -17.90 38.12 13.24
C LYS A 93 -17.21 38.44 14.57
N LEU A 94 -17.35 37.58 15.58
CA LEU A 94 -16.70 37.77 16.88
C LEU A 94 -15.17 37.74 16.75
N ARG A 95 -14.62 36.84 15.92
CA ARG A 95 -13.19 36.79 15.60
C ARG A 95 -12.71 38.09 14.96
N ALA A 96 -13.42 38.60 13.97
CA ALA A 96 -13.06 39.85 13.29
C ALA A 96 -13.09 41.05 14.26
N ALA A 97 -14.10 41.13 15.14
CA ALA A 97 -14.17 42.17 16.16
C ALA A 97 -12.98 42.09 17.15
N LYS A 98 -12.68 40.88 17.67
CA LYS A 98 -11.54 40.68 18.58
C LYS A 98 -10.18 40.96 17.93
N ALA A 99 -10.03 40.69 16.64
CA ALA A 99 -8.80 41.00 15.92
C ALA A 99 -8.58 42.52 15.78
N GLN A 100 -9.66 43.30 15.66
CA GLN A 100 -9.61 44.77 15.68
C GLN A 100 -9.30 45.32 17.08
N ASP A 101 -9.83 44.69 18.14
CA ASP A 101 -9.56 45.10 19.53
C ASP A 101 -8.14 44.72 20.00
N ALA A 102 -7.58 43.60 19.52
CA ALA A 102 -6.25 43.11 19.90
C ALA A 102 -5.09 43.98 19.35
N GLU A 103 -5.32 44.87 18.38
CA GLU A 103 -4.35 45.90 17.98
C GLU A 103 -4.18 47.01 19.04
N SER A 104 -4.93 46.97 20.16
CA SER A 104 -4.91 47.98 21.23
C SER A 104 -4.54 47.45 22.64
N ALA A 105 -4.18 46.18 22.80
CA ALA A 105 -3.85 45.60 24.10
C ALA A 105 -2.56 44.76 24.07
N ASP A 106 -1.67 45.06 25.02
CA ASP A 106 -0.38 44.41 25.24
C ASP A 106 -0.55 42.90 25.52
N ALA A 107 0.11 42.07 24.71
CA ALA A 107 -0.06 40.62 24.68
C ALA A 107 0.82 39.95 25.75
N THR A 108 0.42 40.05 27.02
CA THR A 108 1.01 39.24 28.09
C THR A 108 -0.06 38.38 28.76
N ALA A 109 -0.45 37.30 28.08
CA ALA A 109 -1.12 36.18 28.71
C ALA A 109 -0.50 34.89 28.15
N ASN A 110 0.53 34.38 28.84
CA ASN A 110 1.04 33.02 28.63
C ASN A 110 -0.04 32.05 29.09
N ASP A 111 -0.93 31.65 28.18
CA ASP A 111 -1.88 30.58 28.41
C ASP A 111 -1.15 29.25 28.22
N TYR A 112 -0.66 28.68 29.33
CA TYR A 112 -0.01 27.36 29.33
C TYR A 112 -1.06 26.27 29.11
N SER A 113 -1.57 26.13 27.88
CA SER A 113 -2.45 25.03 27.52
C SER A 113 -1.74 23.70 27.76
N THR A 114 -2.38 22.81 28.52
CA THR A 114 -1.90 21.46 28.82
C THR A 114 -2.26 20.45 27.73
N ILE A 115 -2.70 20.91 26.56
CA ILE A 115 -3.17 20.09 25.45
C ILE A 115 -2.17 20.12 24.29
N ARG A 116 -1.90 18.94 23.74
CA ARG A 116 -1.19 18.75 22.47
C ARG A 116 -2.06 18.06 21.43
N HIS A 117 -1.80 18.39 20.17
CA HIS A 117 -2.53 17.86 19.02
C HIS A 117 -1.66 16.85 18.28
N ILE A 118 -2.27 15.73 17.91
CA ILE A 118 -1.68 14.72 17.05
C ILE A 118 -2.57 14.61 15.82
N VAL A 119 -2.07 15.02 14.66
CA VAL A 119 -2.81 14.96 13.40
C VAL A 119 -2.25 13.80 12.57
N ALA A 120 -3.10 12.87 12.13
CA ALA A 120 -2.69 11.75 11.31
C ALA A 120 -3.43 11.71 9.98
N MET A 121 -2.69 11.42 8.94
CA MET A 121 -3.19 11.25 7.57
C MET A 121 -2.47 10.09 6.89
N THR A 122 -3.06 9.58 5.82
CA THR A 122 -2.45 8.50 5.02
C THR A 122 -2.34 8.91 3.56
N LEU A 123 -1.30 8.36 2.91
CA LEU A 123 -0.94 8.64 1.52
C LEU A 123 -0.56 7.32 0.84
N TYR A 124 -1.04 7.12 -0.39
CA TYR A 124 -0.62 6.00 -1.24
C TYR A 124 -0.15 6.48 -2.62
N LYS A 125 -1.06 6.74 -3.55
CA LYS A 125 -0.71 7.10 -4.93
C LYS A 125 -0.82 8.59 -5.23
N GLU A 126 -1.31 9.37 -4.28
CA GLU A 126 -1.54 10.79 -4.45
C GLU A 126 -0.18 11.53 -4.60
N PRO A 127 -0.13 12.54 -5.48
CA PRO A 127 1.09 13.33 -5.69
C PRO A 127 1.40 14.20 -4.47
N MET A 128 2.67 14.56 -4.30
CA MET A 128 3.12 15.34 -3.14
C MET A 128 2.40 16.68 -2.99
N SER A 129 2.01 17.32 -4.09
CA SER A 129 1.28 18.61 -4.07
C SER A 129 -0.04 18.54 -3.30
N VAL A 130 -0.69 17.38 -3.26
CA VAL A 130 -1.93 17.17 -2.49
C VAL A 130 -1.61 17.25 -1.00
N LEU A 131 -0.62 16.46 -0.55
CA LEU A 131 -0.17 16.44 0.84
C LEU A 131 0.36 17.81 1.30
N GLN A 132 1.12 18.50 0.45
CA GLN A 132 1.66 19.83 0.76
C GLN A 132 0.57 20.84 1.12
N THR A 133 -0.57 20.82 0.41
CA THR A 133 -1.68 21.75 0.70
C THR A 133 -2.22 21.53 2.12
N THR A 134 -2.34 20.27 2.54
CA THR A 134 -2.76 19.92 3.90
C THR A 134 -1.72 20.33 4.94
N LEU A 135 -0.45 19.98 4.73
CA LEU A 135 0.63 20.32 5.66
C LEU A 135 0.83 21.83 5.81
N ASP A 136 0.71 22.60 4.73
CA ASP A 136 0.79 24.06 4.76
C ASP A 136 -0.34 24.64 5.62
N SER A 137 -1.56 24.11 5.53
CA SER A 137 -2.69 24.56 6.37
C SER A 137 -2.52 24.21 7.86
N LEU A 138 -1.84 23.11 8.16
CA LEU A 138 -1.50 22.70 9.53
C LEU A 138 -0.36 23.53 10.11
N ALA A 139 0.67 23.82 9.31
CA ALA A 139 1.81 24.64 9.72
C ALA A 139 1.42 26.11 10.02
N GLN A 140 0.27 26.56 9.49
CA GLN A 140 -0.31 27.87 9.76
C GLN A 140 -1.12 27.93 11.07
N GLN A 141 -1.38 26.80 11.72
CA GLN A 141 -2.10 26.78 13.01
C GLN A 141 -1.25 27.43 14.10
N GLN A 142 -1.91 28.11 15.04
CA GLN A 142 -1.24 28.67 16.21
C GLN A 142 -0.53 27.54 17.00
N ASP A 143 0.71 27.81 17.42
CA ASP A 143 1.54 26.88 18.20
C ASP A 143 1.87 25.54 17.52
N ALA A 144 1.80 25.45 16.18
CA ALA A 144 2.11 24.22 15.45
C ALA A 144 3.50 23.64 15.81
N THR A 145 4.52 24.49 15.91
CA THR A 145 5.91 24.10 16.23
C THR A 145 6.11 23.66 17.69
N SER A 146 5.22 24.05 18.61
CA SER A 146 5.39 23.78 20.05
C SER A 146 4.36 22.79 20.61
N ARG A 147 3.24 22.54 19.93
CA ARG A 147 2.14 21.71 20.44
C ARG A 147 1.53 20.73 19.44
N MET A 148 1.94 20.73 18.17
CA MET A 148 1.36 19.85 17.15
C MET A 148 2.35 18.80 16.65
N SER A 149 1.96 17.54 16.74
CA SER A 149 2.65 16.42 16.11
C SER A 149 1.89 15.95 14.89
N VAL A 150 2.58 15.68 13.80
CA VAL A 150 1.98 15.18 12.55
C VAL A 150 2.50 13.78 12.24
N ILE A 151 1.58 12.86 11.96
CA ILE A 151 1.86 11.48 11.56
C ILE A 151 1.38 11.26 10.12
N ILE A 152 2.29 10.81 9.26
CA ILE A 152 1.99 10.50 7.86
C ILE A 152 2.20 9.01 7.64
N GLY A 153 1.11 8.28 7.41
CA GLY A 153 1.13 6.86 7.08
C GLY A 153 1.25 6.63 5.58
N MET A 154 2.30 5.95 5.14
CA MET A 154 2.43 5.46 3.77
C MET A 154 2.37 3.94 3.76
N GLU A 155 1.80 3.34 2.72
CA GLU A 155 1.96 1.89 2.56
C GLU A 155 3.40 1.59 2.10
N SER A 156 3.93 0.44 2.48
CA SER A 156 5.25 -0.05 2.03
C SER A 156 5.34 -0.17 0.49
N ARG A 157 4.20 -0.27 -0.18
CA ARG A 157 4.04 -0.25 -1.64
C ARG A 157 3.79 1.13 -2.24
N THR A 158 3.74 2.19 -1.44
CA THR A 158 3.62 3.58 -1.94
C THR A 158 4.75 3.85 -2.94
N PRO A 159 4.44 4.30 -4.17
CA PRO A 159 5.46 4.72 -5.12
C PRO A 159 6.27 5.90 -4.55
N ASP A 160 7.59 5.88 -4.78
CA ASP A 160 8.52 6.94 -4.38
C ASP A 160 8.48 7.27 -2.88
N LYS A 161 8.07 6.31 -2.03
CA LYS A 161 7.78 6.54 -0.60
C LYS A 161 8.94 7.16 0.18
N LYS A 162 10.19 6.81 -0.16
CA LYS A 162 11.39 7.40 0.46
C LYS A 162 11.63 8.83 -0.03
N ALA A 163 11.56 9.08 -1.33
CA ALA A 163 11.66 10.42 -1.88
C ALA A 163 10.56 11.34 -1.31
N LYS A 164 9.33 10.84 -1.19
CA LYS A 164 8.22 11.56 -0.55
C LYS A 164 8.49 11.84 0.93
N ARG A 165 9.00 10.85 1.68
CA ARG A 165 9.41 11.03 3.09
C ARG A 165 10.48 12.12 3.20
N ASP A 166 11.51 12.05 2.36
CA ASP A 166 12.66 12.95 2.43
C ASP A 166 12.26 14.38 2.06
N GLU A 167 11.41 14.56 1.05
CA GLU A 167 10.82 15.85 0.71
C GLU A 167 9.93 16.41 1.83
N VAL A 168 9.13 15.55 2.48
CA VAL A 168 8.32 15.94 3.65
C VAL A 168 9.20 16.43 4.79
N TYR A 169 10.25 15.70 5.16
CA TYR A 169 11.17 16.14 6.22
C TYR A 169 11.93 17.41 5.81
N ALA A 170 12.47 17.46 4.59
CA ALA A 170 13.19 18.63 4.10
C ALA A 170 12.35 19.93 4.18
N LYS A 171 11.05 19.85 3.92
CA LYS A 171 10.17 21.03 3.90
C LYS A 171 9.49 21.33 5.25
N TYR A 172 9.19 20.31 6.07
CA TYR A 172 8.28 20.45 7.22
C TYR A 172 8.85 20.01 8.57
N ASP A 173 10.07 19.47 8.66
CA ASP A 173 10.62 18.94 9.92
C ASP A 173 10.57 19.97 11.08
N ASN A 174 10.92 21.23 10.79
CA ASN A 174 10.91 22.33 11.76
C ASN A 174 9.58 23.10 11.85
N LYS A 175 8.50 22.59 11.24
CA LYS A 175 7.17 23.25 11.24
C LYS A 175 6.21 22.70 12.28
N PHE A 176 6.54 21.57 12.89
CA PHE A 176 5.72 20.86 13.86
C PHE A 176 6.56 20.51 15.08
N LEU A 177 5.92 20.27 16.24
CA LEU A 177 6.59 19.76 17.43
C LEU A 177 7.27 18.42 17.13
N ARG A 178 6.59 17.54 16.39
CA ARG A 178 7.15 16.30 15.83
C ARG A 178 6.53 16.00 14.47
N LEU A 179 7.35 15.48 13.56
CA LEU A 179 6.92 14.97 12.26
C LEU A 179 7.34 13.51 12.13
N ILE A 180 6.36 12.63 11.94
CA ILE A 180 6.57 11.18 11.94
C ILE A 180 6.03 10.60 10.64
N VAL A 181 6.91 10.00 9.83
CA VAL A 181 6.50 9.22 8.66
C VAL A 181 6.59 7.73 8.99
N THR A 182 5.53 6.98 8.71
CA THR A 182 5.45 5.53 8.97
C THR A 182 5.19 4.77 7.68
N PHE A 183 5.68 3.52 7.60
CA PHE A 183 5.48 2.65 6.44
C PHE A 183 4.74 1.37 6.86
N HIS A 184 3.48 1.23 6.45
CA HIS A 184 2.66 0.07 6.72
C HIS A 184 3.13 -1.15 5.90
N PRO A 185 3.60 -2.25 6.52
CA PRO A 185 4.14 -3.40 5.79
C PRO A 185 3.08 -4.15 4.98
N SER A 186 3.48 -4.73 3.85
CA SER A 186 2.59 -5.53 3.00
C SER A 186 2.38 -6.93 3.56
N GLY A 187 1.15 -7.44 3.48
CA GLY A 187 0.84 -8.83 3.82
C GLY A 187 0.71 -9.11 5.33
N VAL A 188 0.41 -8.10 6.15
CA VAL A 188 0.13 -8.28 7.59
C VAL A 188 -1.13 -9.14 7.76
N PRO A 189 -1.08 -10.27 8.50
CA PRO A 189 -2.24 -11.12 8.72
C PRO A 189 -3.40 -10.37 9.35
N GLY A 190 -4.60 -10.49 8.76
CA GLY A 190 -5.81 -9.85 9.26
C GLY A 190 -5.98 -8.38 8.84
N GLU A 191 -5.07 -7.84 8.03
CA GLU A 191 -5.16 -6.47 7.52
C GLU A 191 -5.38 -6.45 6.00
N ILE A 192 -6.13 -5.46 5.51
CA ILE A 192 -6.38 -5.28 4.07
C ILE A 192 -5.55 -4.14 3.49
N PRO A 193 -5.17 -4.17 2.21
CA PRO A 193 -4.64 -2.99 1.53
C PRO A 193 -5.58 -1.79 1.61
N GLY A 194 -5.08 -0.60 1.97
CA GLY A 194 -5.85 0.64 1.94
C GLY A 194 -5.71 1.52 3.18
N LYS A 195 -6.46 2.64 3.13
CA LYS A 195 -6.49 3.71 4.14
C LYS A 195 -6.67 3.18 5.56
N CYS A 196 -7.59 2.23 5.78
CA CYS A 196 -7.96 1.78 7.11
C CYS A 196 -6.81 1.13 7.89
N SER A 197 -6.02 0.28 7.22
CA SER A 197 -4.91 -0.47 7.81
C SER A 197 -3.66 0.37 7.91
N ASN A 198 -3.40 1.18 6.89
CA ASN A 198 -2.33 2.17 6.91
C ASN A 198 -2.54 3.17 8.07
N MET A 199 -3.75 3.68 8.25
CA MET A 199 -4.08 4.58 9.35
C MET A 199 -3.95 3.87 10.71
N ASN A 200 -4.40 2.62 10.83
CA ASN A 200 -4.26 1.85 12.08
C ASN A 200 -2.79 1.73 12.49
N TYR A 201 -1.96 1.31 11.53
CA TYR A 201 -0.53 1.15 11.72
C TYR A 201 0.14 2.48 12.08
N ALA A 202 -0.16 3.54 11.31
CA ALA A 202 0.39 4.88 11.52
C ALA A 202 0.07 5.42 12.91
N CYS A 203 -1.18 5.31 13.37
CA CYS A 203 -1.56 5.73 14.71
C CYS A 203 -0.77 4.99 15.80
N ARG A 204 -0.69 3.66 15.69
CA ARG A 204 0.00 2.83 16.68
C ARG A 204 1.49 3.13 16.74
N GLN A 205 2.15 3.19 15.58
CA GLN A 205 3.59 3.48 15.52
C GLN A 205 3.89 4.92 15.92
N GLY A 206 3.10 5.88 15.46
CA GLY A 206 3.29 7.29 15.82
C GLY A 206 3.12 7.52 17.32
N LEU A 207 2.07 6.98 17.96
CA LEU A 207 1.93 7.07 19.41
C LEU A 207 3.05 6.34 20.16
N ARG A 208 3.52 5.19 19.66
CA ARG A 208 4.66 4.49 20.24
C ARG A 208 5.92 5.35 20.21
N ILE A 209 6.21 6.00 19.09
CA ILE A 209 7.37 6.90 18.94
C ILE A 209 7.24 8.08 19.89
N LEU A 210 6.08 8.75 19.93
CA LEU A 210 5.86 9.91 20.81
C LEU A 210 5.97 9.56 22.30
N ARG A 211 5.66 8.33 22.70
CA ARG A 211 5.82 7.84 24.08
C ARG A 211 7.27 7.50 24.45
N GLN A 212 8.08 7.13 23.46
CA GLN A 212 9.49 6.80 23.64
C GLN A 212 10.41 8.02 23.54
N ASP A 213 9.86 9.15 23.12
CA ASP A 213 10.56 10.42 22.99
C ASP A 213 10.53 11.16 24.34
N ASP A 214 11.65 11.08 25.07
CA ASP A 214 11.79 11.70 26.39
C ASP A 214 11.61 13.22 26.33
N ASP A 215 12.11 13.87 25.27
CA ASP A 215 12.00 15.32 25.02
C ASP A 215 10.58 15.75 24.64
N TYR A 216 9.75 14.81 24.18
CA TYR A 216 8.34 15.07 23.98
C TYR A 216 7.66 15.26 25.35
N HIS A 217 8.02 14.55 26.43
CA HIS A 217 7.30 14.62 27.72
C HIS A 217 5.81 14.23 27.60
N TYR A 218 5.54 13.06 27.03
CA TYR A 218 4.18 12.59 26.73
C TYR A 218 3.20 12.68 27.92
N ASP A 219 3.59 12.22 29.11
CA ASP A 219 2.67 12.11 30.25
C ASP A 219 2.26 13.45 30.89
N LYS A 220 2.94 14.55 30.53
CA LYS A 220 2.65 15.89 31.07
C LYS A 220 1.42 16.55 30.43
N TYR A 221 0.97 16.06 29.26
CA TYR A 221 -0.05 16.72 28.45
C TYR A 221 -1.24 15.80 28.16
N GLU A 222 -2.44 16.38 28.06
CA GLU A 222 -3.56 15.72 27.39
C GLU A 222 -3.39 15.77 25.88
N HIS A 223 -3.83 14.72 25.18
CA HIS A 223 -3.62 14.57 23.74
C HIS A 223 -4.94 14.43 22.99
N ILE A 224 -5.12 15.29 21.98
CA ILE A 224 -6.22 15.19 21.03
C ILE A 224 -5.68 14.65 19.70
N PHE A 225 -6.29 13.58 19.21
CA PHE A 225 -5.98 12.96 17.93
C PHE A 225 -6.96 13.42 16.86
N THR A 226 -6.45 13.85 15.70
CA THR A 226 -7.24 14.25 14.53
C THR A 226 -6.92 13.34 13.36
N ASN A 227 -7.92 12.61 12.86
CA ASN A 227 -7.88 11.88 11.61
C ASN A 227 -8.21 12.83 10.46
N CYS A 228 -7.49 12.79 9.34
CA CYS A 228 -7.87 13.50 8.12
C CYS A 228 -7.40 12.79 6.84
N ASP A 229 -8.04 13.13 5.72
CA ASP A 229 -7.52 12.84 4.38
C ASP A 229 -6.32 13.75 4.06
N CYS A 230 -5.41 13.27 3.21
CA CYS A 230 -4.21 14.02 2.81
C CYS A 230 -4.49 15.20 1.86
N ASP A 231 -5.75 15.46 1.54
CA ASP A 231 -6.23 16.59 0.73
C ASP A 231 -7.09 17.59 1.52
N ALA A 232 -7.15 17.44 2.86
CA ALA A 232 -7.90 18.30 3.74
C ALA A 232 -7.17 19.63 4.00
N VAL A 233 -7.87 20.75 3.93
CA VAL A 233 -7.38 22.10 4.28
C VAL A 233 -8.13 22.56 5.52
N PHE A 234 -7.39 22.88 6.58
CA PHE A 234 -7.95 23.25 7.87
C PHE A 234 -8.27 24.75 7.94
N ASP A 235 -9.33 25.11 8.68
CA ASP A 235 -9.55 26.51 9.09
C ASP A 235 -8.35 26.98 9.93
N PRO A 236 -7.86 28.22 9.78
CA PRO A 236 -6.72 28.73 10.55
C PRO A 236 -6.86 28.65 12.08
N ASP A 237 -8.09 28.59 12.61
CA ASP A 237 -8.34 28.49 14.06
C ASP A 237 -8.75 27.09 14.52
N TYR A 238 -8.56 26.06 13.69
CA TYR A 238 -9.09 24.73 13.95
C TYR A 238 -8.68 24.19 15.32
N MET A 239 -7.38 24.23 15.63
CA MET A 239 -6.85 23.68 16.88
C MET A 239 -7.35 24.45 18.12
N ARG A 240 -7.39 25.78 18.02
CA ARG A 240 -7.87 26.65 19.11
C ARG A 240 -9.34 26.45 19.43
N GLU A 241 -10.18 26.33 18.40
CA GLU A 241 -11.61 26.05 18.60
C GLU A 241 -11.81 24.65 19.17
N LEU A 242 -11.06 23.66 18.68
CA LEU A 242 -11.11 22.30 19.17
C LEU A 242 -10.74 22.25 20.66
N GLU A 243 -9.68 22.94 21.09
CA GLU A 243 -9.32 23.06 22.51
C GLU A 243 -10.41 23.76 23.33
N THR A 244 -11.03 24.81 22.78
CA THR A 244 -12.11 25.54 23.45
C THR A 244 -13.32 24.63 23.67
N GLU A 245 -13.75 23.89 22.64
CA GLU A 245 -14.86 22.94 22.73
C GLU A 245 -14.52 21.72 23.59
N TYR A 246 -13.27 21.27 23.57
CA TYR A 246 -12.78 20.18 24.41
C TYR A 246 -12.79 20.57 25.89
N SER A 247 -12.32 21.79 26.20
CA SER A 247 -12.21 22.30 27.57
C SER A 247 -13.57 22.57 28.22
N LYS A 248 -14.61 22.87 27.44
CA LYS A 248 -16.00 23.03 27.92
C LYS A 248 -16.60 21.76 28.54
N LEU A 249 -16.03 20.60 28.25
CA LEU A 249 -16.51 19.32 28.75
C LEU A 249 -15.70 18.85 29.95
N ASP A 250 -16.33 18.07 30.83
CA ASP A 250 -15.63 17.27 31.84
C ASP A 250 -14.85 16.10 31.21
N SER A 251 -13.98 15.45 31.99
CA SER A 251 -13.14 14.34 31.51
C SER A 251 -13.96 13.20 30.89
N THR A 252 -15.07 12.79 31.49
CA THR A 252 -15.91 11.70 30.99
C THR A 252 -16.51 12.02 29.62
N ASN A 253 -17.02 13.24 29.46
CA ASN A 253 -17.62 13.72 28.23
C ASN A 253 -16.57 13.99 27.14
N ARG A 254 -15.35 14.41 27.50
CA ARG A 254 -14.22 14.54 26.57
C ARG A 254 -13.90 13.21 25.89
N HIS A 255 -13.83 12.13 26.67
CA HIS A 255 -13.54 10.79 26.16
C HIS A 255 -14.77 10.10 25.55
N SER A 256 -15.93 10.75 25.51
CA SER A 256 -17.16 10.21 24.89
C SER A 256 -17.62 11.06 23.70
N SER A 257 -16.74 11.89 23.17
CA SER A 257 -17.05 12.82 22.08
C SER A 257 -16.10 12.67 20.90
N ILE A 258 -16.65 12.84 19.69
CA ILE A 258 -15.91 13.00 18.44
C ILE A 258 -16.22 14.40 17.93
N TRP A 259 -15.23 15.24 17.68
CA TRP A 259 -15.42 16.58 17.14
C TRP A 259 -15.23 16.59 15.63
N GLN A 260 -16.13 17.24 14.91
CA GLN A 260 -16.04 17.33 13.45
C GLN A 260 -16.43 18.73 12.97
N SER A 261 -15.57 19.33 12.16
CA SER A 261 -15.86 20.56 11.42
C SER A 261 -16.83 20.31 10.27
N ILE A 262 -17.40 21.38 9.73
CA ILE A 262 -18.24 21.29 8.55
C ILE A 262 -17.36 21.17 7.31
N ILE A 263 -17.56 20.09 6.55
CA ILE A 263 -16.80 19.80 5.34
C ILE A 263 -17.41 20.57 4.17
N VAL A 264 -16.58 21.33 3.47
CA VAL A 264 -16.91 21.95 2.18
C VAL A 264 -15.97 21.39 1.13
N TYR A 265 -16.48 21.07 -0.05
CA TYR A 265 -15.60 20.61 -1.13
C TYR A 265 -15.08 21.81 -1.94
N LYS A 266 -13.80 21.79 -2.37
CA LYS A 266 -13.14 22.89 -3.10
C LYS A 266 -13.84 23.19 -4.42
N ARG A 267 -14.36 24.41 -4.61
CA ARG A 267 -15.29 24.75 -5.72
C ARG A 267 -14.64 25.33 -6.98
N ASP A 268 -13.45 25.93 -6.85
CA ASP A 268 -12.86 26.80 -7.89
C ASP A 268 -12.51 26.09 -9.20
N SER A 269 -12.33 24.76 -9.14
CA SER A 269 -12.03 23.89 -10.27
C SER A 269 -13.07 22.79 -10.49
N MET A 270 -14.24 22.89 -9.85
CA MET A 270 -15.25 21.84 -9.93
C MET A 270 -16.14 21.96 -11.16
N PRO A 271 -16.36 20.82 -11.84
CA PRO A 271 -17.44 20.68 -12.79
C PRO A 271 -18.81 20.86 -12.17
N PHE A 272 -19.77 21.17 -13.03
CA PHE A 272 -21.11 21.58 -12.65
C PHE A 272 -21.86 20.55 -11.75
N PHE A 273 -21.87 19.26 -12.11
CA PHE A 273 -22.57 18.22 -11.31
C PHE A 273 -21.87 17.84 -10.00
N VAL A 274 -20.54 17.88 -9.99
CA VAL A 274 -19.73 17.59 -8.80
C VAL A 274 -19.92 18.69 -7.75
N ASP A 275 -19.98 19.95 -8.18
CA ASP A 275 -20.27 21.10 -7.33
C ASP A 275 -21.67 20.99 -6.69
N ILE A 276 -22.71 20.65 -7.46
CA ILE A 276 -24.06 20.40 -6.92
C ILE A 276 -24.03 19.33 -5.82
N THR A 277 -23.37 18.20 -6.08
CA THR A 277 -23.26 17.10 -5.10
C THR A 277 -22.49 17.54 -3.86
N GLY A 278 -21.42 18.32 -4.02
CA GLY A 278 -20.66 18.90 -2.92
C GLY A 278 -21.51 19.82 -2.04
N VAL A 279 -22.34 20.68 -2.66
CA VAL A 279 -23.28 21.56 -1.95
C VAL A 279 -24.31 20.75 -1.13
N LEU A 280 -24.91 19.73 -1.75
CA LEU A 280 -25.87 18.84 -1.08
C LEU A 280 -25.22 18.10 0.09
N ARG A 281 -24.00 17.58 -0.08
CA ARG A 281 -23.26 16.89 0.99
C ARG A 281 -22.95 17.81 2.17
N THR A 282 -22.47 19.04 1.91
CA THR A 282 -22.27 20.04 2.97
C THR A 282 -23.56 20.30 3.74
N PHE A 283 -24.68 20.45 3.04
CA PHE A 283 -25.98 20.59 3.68
C PHE A 283 -26.32 19.39 4.58
N PHE A 284 -26.15 18.17 4.09
CA PHE A 284 -26.42 16.96 4.90
C PHE A 284 -25.48 16.82 6.10
N PHE A 285 -24.22 17.28 6.04
CA PHE A 285 -23.34 17.35 7.22
C PHE A 285 -23.92 18.26 8.30
N MET A 286 -24.36 19.45 7.91
CA MET A 286 -24.90 20.45 8.84
C MET A 286 -26.30 20.12 9.35
N GLY A 287 -27.12 19.50 8.50
CA GLY A 287 -28.55 19.28 8.74
C GLY A 287 -28.91 17.91 9.30
N VAL A 288 -28.13 16.86 8.97
CA VAL A 288 -28.51 15.47 9.25
C VAL A 288 -27.40 14.69 9.95
N LEU A 289 -26.26 14.46 9.31
CA LEU A 289 -25.22 13.53 9.79
C LEU A 289 -24.70 13.88 11.19
N ILE A 290 -24.29 15.13 11.40
CA ILE A 290 -23.77 15.58 12.70
C ILE A 290 -24.92 15.75 13.72
N PRO A 291 -26.02 16.49 13.43
CA PRO A 291 -27.09 16.68 14.41
C PRO A 291 -27.78 15.39 14.85
N TRP A 292 -27.91 14.39 13.98
CA TRP A 292 -28.56 13.12 14.29
C TRP A 292 -27.60 12.08 14.84
N ASN A 293 -26.32 12.41 15.00
CA ASN A 293 -25.29 11.51 15.55
C ASN A 293 -25.16 10.20 14.74
N ILE A 294 -25.06 10.29 13.41
CA ILE A 294 -25.04 9.11 12.52
C ILE A 294 -23.61 8.58 12.38
N ASN A 295 -22.73 9.33 11.71
CA ASN A 295 -21.32 8.96 11.56
C ASN A 295 -20.46 10.20 11.28
N PRO A 296 -19.19 10.21 11.73
CA PRO A 296 -18.23 11.18 11.24
C PRO A 296 -17.79 10.80 9.81
N MET A 297 -17.06 11.68 9.16
CA MET A 297 -16.56 11.51 7.80
C MET A 297 -15.16 12.09 7.70
N SER A 298 -14.32 11.54 6.80
CA SER A 298 -13.00 12.00 6.30
C SER A 298 -12.05 12.74 7.27
N HIS A 299 -12.50 13.78 7.97
CA HIS A 299 -11.79 14.47 9.04
C HIS A 299 -12.59 14.54 10.37
N TYR A 300 -12.00 14.08 11.47
CA TYR A 300 -12.60 14.21 12.81
C TYR A 300 -11.54 14.07 13.91
N SER A 301 -11.83 14.66 15.08
CA SER A 301 -10.96 14.66 16.24
C SER A 301 -11.57 13.94 17.43
N LEU A 302 -10.74 13.33 18.27
CA LEU A 302 -11.11 12.68 19.51
C LEU A 302 -9.93 12.67 20.48
N SER A 303 -10.16 12.47 21.77
CA SER A 303 -9.04 12.24 22.70
C SER A 303 -8.26 10.98 22.33
N VAL A 304 -6.94 10.97 22.51
CA VAL A 304 -6.11 9.76 22.33
C VAL A 304 -6.60 8.62 23.23
N LYS A 305 -7.09 8.91 24.44
CA LYS A 305 -7.69 7.90 25.31
C LYS A 305 -8.89 7.18 24.66
N LEU A 306 -9.80 7.92 24.02
CA LEU A 306 -10.91 7.30 23.27
C LEU A 306 -10.38 6.50 22.06
N LEU A 307 -9.34 6.96 21.38
CA LEU A 307 -8.72 6.23 20.27
C LEU A 307 -8.19 4.86 20.74
N GLU A 308 -7.50 4.83 21.88
CA GLU A 308 -6.92 3.62 22.45
C GLU A 308 -7.96 2.66 23.02
N GLU A 309 -8.91 3.16 23.81
CA GLU A 309 -10.05 2.37 24.31
C GLU A 309 -10.91 1.84 23.16
N GLY A 310 -10.94 2.58 22.05
CA GLY A 310 -11.54 2.22 20.78
C GLY A 310 -10.77 1.20 19.95
N ALA A 311 -9.58 0.79 20.41
CA ALA A 311 -8.62 -0.05 19.70
C ALA A 311 -8.27 0.49 18.29
N PHE A 312 -8.04 1.81 18.19
CA PHE A 312 -7.66 2.53 16.98
C PHE A 312 -8.67 2.38 15.83
N THR A 313 -8.29 2.71 14.59
CA THR A 313 -9.11 2.46 13.39
C THR A 313 -9.25 0.97 13.09
N HIS A 314 -10.14 0.55 12.20
CA HIS A 314 -10.34 -0.89 11.92
C HIS A 314 -9.42 -1.36 10.78
N PRO A 315 -8.47 -2.30 10.99
CA PRO A 315 -7.48 -2.66 9.97
C PRO A 315 -7.99 -3.62 8.89
N ALA A 316 -9.24 -4.10 8.97
CA ALA A 316 -9.85 -4.95 7.94
C ALA A 316 -11.16 -4.38 7.36
N TYR A 317 -11.38 -3.07 7.48
CA TYR A 317 -12.63 -2.45 7.05
C TYR A 317 -12.39 -1.10 6.38
N GLN A 318 -12.55 -1.07 5.07
CA GLN A 318 -12.11 0.03 4.20
C GLN A 318 -12.80 1.38 4.51
N MET A 319 -14.02 1.35 5.05
CA MET A 319 -14.80 2.55 5.36
C MET A 319 -14.69 2.87 6.85
N GLU A 320 -13.47 3.10 7.34
CA GLU A 320 -13.16 3.18 8.77
C GLU A 320 -13.77 4.40 9.46
N ASP A 321 -13.92 5.50 8.72
CA ASP A 321 -14.49 6.75 9.19
C ASP A 321 -16.00 6.62 9.47
N ILE A 322 -16.76 6.03 8.55
CA ILE A 322 -18.20 5.83 8.70
C ILE A 322 -18.52 4.91 9.90
N ILE A 323 -17.68 3.89 10.16
CA ILE A 323 -17.89 3.00 11.31
C ILE A 323 -17.31 3.54 12.62
N ALA A 324 -16.58 4.65 12.62
CA ALA A 324 -15.84 5.12 13.80
C ALA A 324 -16.75 5.30 15.03
N LEU A 325 -17.91 5.94 14.85
CA LEU A 325 -18.87 6.17 15.93
C LEU A 325 -19.35 4.87 16.58
N ILE A 326 -19.80 3.92 15.75
CA ILE A 326 -20.32 2.62 16.21
C ILE A 326 -19.19 1.81 16.84
N ARG A 327 -18.02 1.78 16.20
CA ARG A 327 -16.85 1.04 16.68
C ARG A 327 -16.48 1.51 18.08
N TYR A 328 -16.28 2.80 18.26
CA TYR A 328 -15.93 3.35 19.56
C TYR A 328 -17.04 3.12 20.59
N THR A 329 -18.31 3.22 20.22
CA THR A 329 -19.45 2.85 21.09
C THR A 329 -19.40 1.38 21.52
N ILE A 330 -19.11 0.46 20.61
CA ILE A 330 -19.03 -0.99 20.89
C ILE A 330 -17.83 -1.31 21.78
N MET A 331 -16.66 -0.75 21.47
CA MET A 331 -15.42 -1.08 22.17
C MET A 331 -15.38 -0.50 23.58
N THR A 332 -15.85 0.75 23.74
CA THR A 332 -15.87 1.43 25.05
C THR A 332 -17.11 1.10 25.88
N ARG A 333 -18.14 0.49 25.30
CA ARG A 333 -19.44 0.20 25.94
C ARG A 333 -20.12 1.45 26.51
N ARG A 334 -19.90 2.62 25.91
CA ARG A 334 -20.59 3.89 26.24
C ARG A 334 -21.08 4.61 24.99
N GLU A 335 -22.08 5.48 25.15
CA GLU A 335 -22.58 6.31 24.05
C GLU A 335 -21.50 7.31 23.61
N ILE A 336 -21.12 7.26 22.33
CA ILE A 336 -20.24 8.26 21.73
C ILE A 336 -21.10 9.27 20.96
N ARG A 337 -20.76 10.57 21.08
CA ARG A 337 -21.49 11.66 20.43
C ARG A 337 -20.61 12.48 19.51
N ILE A 338 -21.09 12.73 18.29
CA ILE A 338 -20.50 13.68 17.36
C ILE A 338 -20.85 15.09 17.82
N ARG A 339 -19.82 15.90 18.05
CA ARG A 339 -19.91 17.29 18.42
C ARG A 339 -19.45 18.15 17.24
N PRO A 340 -20.25 19.14 16.84
CA PRO A 340 -19.91 20.02 15.73
C PRO A 340 -18.84 21.03 16.16
N LEU A 341 -17.82 21.21 15.34
CA LEU A 341 -16.98 22.41 15.36
C LEU A 341 -17.59 23.44 14.42
N ASN A 342 -17.78 24.67 14.89
CA ASN A 342 -18.36 25.77 14.09
C ASN A 342 -17.31 26.38 13.15
N LEU A 343 -16.64 25.52 12.39
CA LEU A 343 -15.51 25.79 11.51
C LEU A 343 -15.72 25.08 10.18
N ILE A 344 -15.00 25.54 9.16
CA ILE A 344 -15.04 24.93 7.83
C ILE A 344 -13.68 24.33 7.49
N SER A 345 -13.70 23.06 7.11
CA SER A 345 -12.56 22.37 6.51
C SER A 345 -12.87 22.10 5.04
N ILE A 346 -11.86 22.21 4.18
CA ILE A 346 -12.03 22.02 2.74
C ILE A 346 -11.43 20.67 2.32
N ASN A 347 -12.14 19.87 1.53
CA ASN A 347 -11.60 18.66 0.90
C ASN A 347 -11.54 18.80 -0.64
N GLY A 348 -10.61 18.09 -1.27
CA GLY A 348 -10.46 18.02 -2.71
C GLY A 348 -11.52 17.12 -3.37
N PRO A 349 -12.12 17.50 -4.51
CA PRO A 349 -12.87 16.57 -5.33
C PRO A 349 -11.95 15.69 -6.18
N THR A 350 -12.42 14.51 -6.54
CA THR A 350 -12.00 13.81 -7.76
C THR A 350 -12.64 14.50 -8.98
N SER A 351 -11.86 14.79 -10.02
CA SER A 351 -12.34 15.40 -11.27
C SER A 351 -11.81 14.65 -12.49
N GLY A 352 -12.62 14.56 -13.54
CA GLY A 352 -12.25 13.94 -14.82
C GLY A 352 -11.54 14.94 -15.75
N ALA A 353 -10.95 14.43 -16.83
CA ALA A 353 -10.25 15.28 -17.82
C ALA A 353 -11.20 16.05 -18.75
N ASN A 354 -12.46 15.62 -18.83
CA ASN A 354 -13.54 16.26 -19.61
C ASN A 354 -14.90 15.95 -18.98
N TYR A 355 -15.96 16.64 -19.43
CA TYR A 355 -17.32 16.50 -18.89
C TYR A 355 -17.91 15.08 -18.90
N ALA A 356 -17.58 14.25 -19.90
CA ALA A 356 -18.09 12.88 -19.96
C ALA A 356 -17.40 11.98 -18.93
N ASP A 357 -16.08 12.09 -18.83
CA ASP A 357 -15.29 11.40 -17.82
C ASP A 357 -15.67 11.88 -16.41
N GLU A 358 -16.02 13.15 -16.23
CA GLU A 358 -16.47 13.67 -14.93
C GLU A 358 -17.79 13.08 -14.47
N ILE A 359 -18.79 12.94 -15.35
CA ILE A 359 -20.07 12.28 -15.01
C ILE A 359 -19.81 10.83 -14.63
N ARG A 360 -18.90 10.16 -15.36
CA ARG A 360 -18.47 8.79 -15.06
C ARG A 360 -17.79 8.70 -13.70
N GLU A 361 -16.80 9.55 -13.43
CA GLU A 361 -16.07 9.60 -12.16
C GLU A 361 -16.98 9.96 -11.00
N TRP A 362 -17.92 10.88 -11.20
CA TRP A 362 -18.98 11.21 -10.24
C TRP A 362 -19.81 9.97 -9.90
N ALA A 363 -20.35 9.26 -10.89
CA ALA A 363 -21.15 8.05 -10.66
C ALA A 363 -20.33 6.94 -9.96
N LEU A 364 -19.06 6.76 -10.34
CA LEU A 364 -18.15 5.83 -9.68
C LEU A 364 -17.87 6.22 -8.22
N GLN A 365 -17.74 7.50 -7.93
CA GLN A 365 -17.56 8.02 -6.57
C GLN A 365 -18.79 7.77 -5.71
N VAL A 366 -19.99 8.09 -6.21
CA VAL A 366 -21.26 7.82 -5.54
C VAL A 366 -21.40 6.34 -5.25
N ARG A 367 -21.19 5.49 -6.26
CA ARG A 367 -21.22 4.03 -6.12
C ARG A 367 -20.28 3.51 -5.03
N ARG A 368 -19.04 4.01 -4.97
CA ARG A 368 -18.07 3.62 -3.92
C ARG A 368 -18.57 3.96 -2.51
N TRP A 369 -19.12 5.16 -2.33
CA TRP A 369 -19.69 5.56 -1.04
C TRP A 369 -20.90 4.71 -0.66
N THR A 370 -21.81 4.45 -1.60
CA THR A 370 -23.01 3.64 -1.32
C THR A 370 -22.67 2.19 -1.00
N ILE A 371 -21.71 1.59 -1.71
CA ILE A 371 -21.24 0.23 -1.39
C ILE A 371 -20.69 0.20 0.04
N GLY A 372 -19.89 1.19 0.44
CA GLY A 372 -19.41 1.31 1.81
C GLY A 372 -20.52 1.44 2.84
N ALA A 373 -21.51 2.30 2.59
CA ALA A 373 -22.68 2.44 3.46
C ALA A 373 -23.49 1.14 3.58
N GLY A 374 -23.65 0.39 2.48
CA GLY A 374 -24.27 -0.93 2.48
C GLY A 374 -23.49 -1.94 3.33
N GLU A 375 -22.16 -1.97 3.24
CA GLU A 375 -21.34 -2.80 4.13
C GLU A 375 -21.48 -2.39 5.61
N VAL A 376 -21.64 -1.09 5.90
CA VAL A 376 -21.76 -0.58 7.28
C VAL A 376 -23.04 -1.07 7.91
N PHE A 377 -24.14 -1.13 7.15
CA PHE A 377 -25.39 -1.71 7.61
C PHE A 377 -25.22 -3.17 8.02
N HIS A 378 -24.53 -3.97 7.20
CA HIS A 378 -24.23 -5.36 7.55
C HIS A 378 -23.34 -5.48 8.80
N TYR A 379 -22.29 -4.65 8.89
CA TYR A 379 -21.43 -4.59 10.09
C TYR A 379 -22.24 -4.25 11.34
N PHE A 380 -23.17 -3.30 11.22
CA PHE A 380 -24.07 -2.91 12.30
C PHE A 380 -24.91 -4.10 12.74
N ILE A 381 -25.77 -4.68 11.88
CA ILE A 381 -26.73 -5.72 12.29
C ILE A 381 -26.03 -6.91 12.96
N VAL A 382 -24.85 -7.29 12.47
CA VAL A 382 -24.08 -8.39 13.05
C VAL A 382 -23.47 -8.03 14.40
N LYS A 383 -23.19 -6.76 14.69
CA LYS A 383 -22.54 -6.32 15.93
C LYS A 383 -23.47 -5.58 16.89
N THR A 384 -24.74 -5.37 16.52
CA THR A 384 -25.75 -4.62 17.30
C THR A 384 -25.92 -5.14 18.73
N TYR A 385 -25.79 -6.46 18.96
CA TYR A 385 -25.88 -7.04 20.31
C TYR A 385 -24.70 -6.64 21.24
N ARG A 386 -23.63 -6.06 20.68
CA ARG A 386 -22.44 -5.60 21.42
C ARG A 386 -22.52 -4.13 21.82
N MET A 387 -23.47 -3.35 21.34
CA MET A 387 -23.66 -1.98 21.80
C MET A 387 -24.27 -1.95 23.21
N PRO A 388 -24.02 -0.88 23.99
CA PRO A 388 -24.55 -0.76 25.35
C PRO A 388 -26.05 -0.43 25.31
N GLY A 389 -26.87 -1.48 25.40
CA GLY A 389 -28.32 -1.38 25.52
C GLY A 389 -29.07 -1.40 24.17
N LEU A 390 -30.26 -2.01 24.20
CA LEU A 390 -31.12 -2.20 23.02
C LEU A 390 -31.60 -0.88 22.40
N TYR A 391 -31.86 0.12 23.23
CA TYR A 391 -32.33 1.44 22.78
C TYR A 391 -31.30 2.13 21.87
N LEU A 392 -30.03 2.19 22.28
CA LEU A 392 -28.99 2.86 21.51
C LEU A 392 -28.77 2.18 20.15
N SER A 393 -28.78 0.84 20.17
CA SER A 393 -28.75 0.00 18.98
C SER A 393 -29.87 0.34 17.98
N ILE A 394 -31.13 0.27 18.40
CA ILE A 394 -32.28 0.54 17.53
C ILE A 394 -32.28 2.00 17.06
N SER A 395 -31.99 2.93 17.97
CA SER A 395 -31.94 4.37 17.67
C SER A 395 -30.93 4.67 16.56
N TRP A 396 -29.71 4.15 16.66
CA TRP A 396 -28.68 4.35 15.64
C TRP A 396 -29.07 3.68 14.31
N ALA A 397 -29.55 2.42 14.35
CA ALA A 397 -30.01 1.68 13.17
C ALA A 397 -31.04 2.46 12.36
N THR A 398 -32.04 2.99 13.07
CA THR A 398 -33.14 3.74 12.47
C THR A 398 -32.62 5.02 11.82
N ARG A 399 -31.76 5.78 12.49
CA ARG A 399 -31.20 7.01 11.92
C ARG A 399 -30.32 6.73 10.69
N PHE A 400 -29.50 5.69 10.75
CA PHE A 400 -28.67 5.27 9.63
C PHE A 400 -29.51 4.82 8.43
N PHE A 401 -30.51 3.97 8.66
CA PHE A 401 -31.41 3.48 7.61
C PHE A 401 -32.25 4.61 7.01
N VAL A 402 -32.80 5.49 7.85
CA VAL A 402 -33.56 6.66 7.37
C VAL A 402 -32.68 7.54 6.49
N TYR A 403 -31.42 7.78 6.86
CA TYR A 403 -30.54 8.62 6.05
C TYR A 403 -30.08 7.95 4.74
N TYR A 404 -29.36 6.81 4.83
CA TYR A 404 -28.78 6.17 3.64
C TYR A 404 -29.80 5.40 2.80
N GLY A 405 -30.80 4.79 3.43
CA GLY A 405 -31.81 3.99 2.73
C GLY A 405 -32.99 4.82 2.22
N LEU A 406 -33.51 5.74 3.03
CA LEU A 406 -34.70 6.50 2.66
C LEU A 406 -34.37 7.88 2.08
N VAL A 407 -33.61 8.72 2.77
CA VAL A 407 -33.36 10.11 2.34
C VAL A 407 -32.49 10.17 1.08
N LEU A 408 -31.35 9.47 1.06
CA LEU A 408 -30.43 9.51 -0.09
C LEU A 408 -30.88 8.61 -1.26
N CYS A 409 -31.32 7.39 -0.98
CA CYS A 409 -31.63 6.40 -2.01
C CYS A 409 -33.10 6.45 -2.49
N ALA A 410 -34.08 6.51 -1.60
CA ALA A 410 -35.48 6.32 -2.00
C ALA A 410 -36.28 7.62 -2.21
N SER A 411 -36.00 8.68 -1.44
CA SER A 411 -36.88 9.83 -1.29
C SER A 411 -37.11 10.58 -2.60
N ALA A 412 -36.06 10.84 -3.38
CA ALA A 412 -36.17 11.53 -4.66
C ALA A 412 -36.92 10.68 -5.70
N ILE A 413 -36.60 9.39 -5.80
CA ILE A 413 -37.28 8.46 -6.71
C ILE A 413 -38.77 8.38 -6.37
N PHE A 414 -39.09 8.14 -5.10
CA PHE A 414 -40.46 8.02 -4.64
C PHE A 414 -41.24 9.32 -4.84
N SER A 415 -40.68 10.47 -4.47
CA SER A 415 -41.41 11.75 -4.55
C SER A 415 -41.68 12.18 -6.00
N VAL A 416 -40.82 11.82 -6.95
CA VAL A 416 -40.96 12.18 -8.37
C VAL A 416 -41.82 11.16 -9.13
N PHE A 417 -41.56 9.86 -8.97
CA PHE A 417 -42.20 8.83 -9.79
C PHE A 417 -43.53 8.33 -9.25
N SER A 418 -43.73 8.27 -7.92
CA SER A 418 -44.97 7.75 -7.34
C SER A 418 -46.22 8.48 -7.84
N PRO A 419 -46.25 9.84 -7.90
CA PRO A 419 -47.43 10.55 -8.40
C PRO A 419 -47.74 10.25 -9.88
N ILE A 420 -46.70 10.12 -10.71
CA ILE A 420 -46.83 9.86 -12.14
C ILE A 420 -47.34 8.44 -12.38
N ILE A 421 -46.71 7.45 -11.74
CA ILE A 421 -47.04 6.03 -11.92
C ILE A 421 -48.46 5.74 -11.47
N VAL A 422 -48.86 6.24 -10.30
CA VAL A 422 -50.22 5.97 -9.78
C VAL A 422 -51.30 6.55 -10.68
N GLN A 423 -51.09 7.73 -11.25
CA GLN A 423 -52.05 8.29 -12.21
C GLN A 423 -52.17 7.44 -13.47
N LEU A 424 -51.03 6.99 -14.02
CA LEU A 424 -51.04 6.12 -15.20
C LEU A 424 -51.76 4.79 -14.93
N ILE A 425 -51.56 4.20 -13.75
CA ILE A 425 -52.23 2.95 -13.38
C ILE A 425 -53.72 3.19 -13.11
N ASN A 426 -54.08 4.28 -12.43
CA ASN A 426 -55.48 4.64 -12.20
C ASN A 426 -56.24 4.85 -13.52
N MET A 427 -55.59 5.24 -14.62
CA MET A 427 -56.26 5.35 -15.92
C MET A 427 -56.65 4.00 -16.54
N VAL A 428 -55.99 2.90 -16.15
CA VAL A 428 -56.18 1.57 -16.77
C VAL A 428 -56.76 0.53 -15.80
N ALA A 429 -56.85 0.84 -14.51
CA ALA A 429 -57.39 -0.07 -13.51
C ALA A 429 -58.89 -0.36 -13.76
N PRO A 430 -59.35 -1.63 -13.66
CA PRO A 430 -60.73 -1.99 -13.98
C PRO A 430 -61.75 -1.70 -12.86
N HIS A 431 -61.27 -1.48 -11.62
CA HIS A 431 -62.11 -1.28 -10.43
C HIS A 431 -61.55 -0.14 -9.58
N HIS A 432 -62.37 0.88 -9.31
CA HIS A 432 -61.99 2.05 -8.52
C HIS A 432 -62.88 2.24 -7.30
N ASP A 433 -62.27 2.66 -6.20
CA ASP A 433 -63.01 3.26 -5.09
C ASP A 433 -63.65 4.58 -5.49
N ARG A 434 -64.71 4.97 -4.77
CA ARG A 434 -65.07 6.38 -4.69
C ARG A 434 -63.96 7.13 -3.95
N LEU A 435 -63.12 7.83 -4.70
CA LEU A 435 -62.01 8.60 -4.16
C LEU A 435 -62.54 9.84 -3.41
N PHE A 436 -62.21 9.97 -2.13
CA PHE A 436 -62.34 11.23 -1.37
C PHE A 436 -61.28 12.25 -1.80
N ILE A 437 -60.08 11.76 -2.15
CA ILE A 437 -59.04 12.55 -2.81
C ILE A 437 -59.06 12.16 -4.28
N ASN A 438 -59.77 12.94 -5.10
CA ASN A 438 -59.80 12.70 -6.54
C ASN A 438 -58.41 12.91 -7.18
N ASP A 439 -58.23 12.42 -8.40
CA ASP A 439 -56.93 12.46 -9.09
C ASP A 439 -56.41 13.90 -9.29
N SER A 440 -57.30 14.87 -9.48
CA SER A 440 -56.92 16.29 -9.59
C SER A 440 -56.33 16.81 -8.28
N SER A 441 -57.00 16.57 -7.14
CA SER A 441 -56.51 16.97 -5.82
C SER A 441 -55.22 16.25 -5.45
N PHE A 442 -55.08 14.96 -5.80
CA PHE A 442 -53.83 14.22 -5.60
C PHE A 442 -52.68 14.83 -6.41
N THR A 443 -52.92 15.17 -7.68
CA THR A 443 -51.94 15.86 -8.54
C THR A 443 -51.53 17.19 -7.95
N GLU A 444 -52.50 18.00 -7.52
CA GLU A 444 -52.24 19.33 -6.96
C GLU A 444 -51.39 19.25 -5.68
N ILE A 445 -51.73 18.36 -4.75
CA ILE A 445 -50.97 18.15 -3.50
C ILE A 445 -49.53 17.70 -3.81
N THR A 446 -49.35 16.75 -4.74
CA THR A 446 -48.02 16.23 -5.07
C THR A 446 -47.17 17.25 -5.82
N LEU A 447 -47.76 18.10 -6.66
CA LEU A 447 -47.09 19.25 -7.29
C LEU A 447 -46.70 20.32 -6.25
N ILE A 448 -47.54 20.59 -5.24
CA ILE A 448 -47.20 21.47 -4.12
C ILE A 448 -45.97 20.92 -3.40
N PHE A 449 -45.92 19.62 -3.10
CA PHE A 449 -44.75 19.01 -2.47
C PHE A 449 -43.49 19.07 -3.33
N LEU A 450 -43.62 18.92 -4.64
CA LEU A 450 -42.51 19.11 -5.57
C LEU A 450 -42.01 20.58 -5.54
N GLY A 451 -42.93 21.53 -5.49
CA GLY A 451 -42.62 22.96 -5.33
C GLY A 451 -41.91 23.27 -4.00
N THR A 452 -42.40 22.73 -2.88
CA THR A 452 -41.73 22.89 -1.57
C THR A 452 -40.36 22.23 -1.55
N GLN A 453 -40.17 21.11 -2.25
CA GLN A 453 -38.85 20.50 -2.41
C GLN A 453 -37.86 21.45 -3.11
N TYR A 454 -38.28 22.10 -4.20
CA TYR A 454 -37.45 23.13 -4.84
C TYR A 454 -37.18 24.32 -3.92
N ALA A 455 -38.15 24.73 -3.09
CA ALA A 455 -37.92 25.78 -2.10
C ALA A 455 -36.83 25.40 -1.08
N PHE A 456 -36.83 24.15 -0.58
CA PHE A 456 -35.73 23.66 0.27
C PHE A 456 -34.39 23.67 -0.45
N LEU A 457 -34.33 23.20 -1.70
CA LEU A 457 -33.10 23.22 -2.50
C LEU A 457 -32.59 24.65 -2.79
N LEU A 458 -33.49 25.63 -2.89
CA LEU A 458 -33.12 27.04 -3.00
C LEU A 458 -32.46 27.51 -1.70
N ILE A 459 -33.04 27.17 -0.55
CA ILE A 459 -32.45 27.49 0.76
C ILE A 459 -31.08 26.84 0.90
N VAL A 460 -30.93 25.57 0.50
CA VAL A 460 -29.63 24.87 0.47
C VAL A 460 -28.60 25.65 -0.35
N THR A 461 -28.99 26.07 -1.57
CA THR A 461 -28.13 26.85 -2.46
C THR A 461 -27.70 28.15 -1.80
N VAL A 462 -28.65 28.92 -1.26
CA VAL A 462 -28.36 30.20 -0.59
C VAL A 462 -27.43 29.98 0.60
N LEU A 463 -27.78 29.03 1.46
CA LEU A 463 -27.08 28.78 2.71
C LEU A 463 -25.63 28.34 2.48
N VAL A 464 -25.43 27.30 1.65
CA VAL A 464 -24.11 26.68 1.48
C VAL A 464 -23.23 27.49 0.52
N ARG A 465 -23.82 28.18 -0.45
CA ARG A 465 -23.07 28.89 -1.48
C ARG A 465 -22.79 30.35 -1.15
N TRP A 466 -23.77 31.05 -0.56
CA TRP A 466 -23.66 32.48 -0.27
C TRP A 466 -23.49 32.80 1.21
N CYS A 467 -24.01 31.97 2.12
CA CYS A 467 -23.91 32.25 3.55
C CYS A 467 -22.70 31.60 4.24
N LEU A 468 -22.09 30.54 3.69
CA LEU A 468 -20.91 29.90 4.29
C LEU A 468 -19.61 30.55 3.81
N PRO A 469 -18.71 30.95 4.72
CA PRO A 469 -17.40 31.50 4.38
C PRO A 469 -16.45 30.38 3.94
N VAL A 470 -15.74 30.54 2.83
CA VAL A 470 -14.75 29.54 2.37
C VAL A 470 -13.34 30.00 2.74
N PRO A 471 -12.59 29.28 3.58
CA PRO A 471 -11.21 29.63 3.95
C PRO A 471 -10.27 29.66 2.74
N GLY A 472 -9.29 30.56 2.74
CA GLY A 472 -8.18 30.58 1.75
C GLY A 472 -8.54 31.07 0.34
N GLY A 473 -9.79 31.45 0.08
CA GLY A 473 -10.19 32.09 -1.18
C GLY A 473 -9.75 33.56 -1.21
N GLY A 474 -8.50 33.82 -1.63
CA GLY A 474 -8.06 35.19 -1.88
C GLY A 474 -8.94 35.83 -2.96
N SER A 475 -9.80 36.78 -2.61
CA SER A 475 -10.56 37.70 -3.49
C SER A 475 -11.20 37.13 -4.76
N ASN A 476 -11.29 35.81 -4.97
CA ASN A 476 -11.79 35.25 -6.22
C ASN A 476 -13.30 35.11 -6.16
N HIS A 477 -13.93 36.00 -6.92
CA HIS A 477 -15.35 36.32 -7.04
C HIS A 477 -16.19 35.19 -7.68
N TYR A 478 -16.02 33.91 -7.29
CA TYR A 478 -16.72 32.81 -7.96
C TYR A 478 -18.24 32.79 -7.67
N ASN A 479 -18.64 33.29 -6.51
CA ASN A 479 -20.05 33.43 -6.09
C ASN A 479 -20.56 34.87 -6.17
N MET A 480 -19.73 35.82 -6.60
CA MET A 480 -20.06 37.24 -6.64
C MET A 480 -20.29 37.72 -8.09
N GLY A 481 -21.17 38.71 -8.25
CA GLY A 481 -21.56 39.24 -9.56
C GLY A 481 -22.53 38.35 -10.34
N LEU A 482 -22.95 38.82 -11.52
CA LEU A 482 -24.04 38.24 -12.31
C LEU A 482 -23.78 36.77 -12.70
N ARG A 483 -22.53 36.40 -13.02
CA ARG A 483 -22.15 35.03 -13.40
C ARG A 483 -22.30 34.04 -12.24
N GLY A 484 -21.92 34.43 -11.03
CA GLY A 484 -22.06 33.60 -9.83
C GLY A 484 -23.52 33.37 -9.46
N VAL A 485 -24.36 34.41 -9.57
CA VAL A 485 -25.81 34.31 -9.37
C VAL A 485 -26.47 33.41 -10.41
N ALA A 486 -26.17 33.61 -11.70
CA ALA A 486 -26.71 32.79 -12.77
C ALA A 486 -26.34 31.30 -12.61
N ARG A 487 -25.08 31.01 -12.27
CA ARG A 487 -24.64 29.63 -11.98
C ARG A 487 -25.35 29.06 -10.75
N GLY A 488 -25.54 29.84 -9.69
CA GLY A 488 -26.28 29.44 -8.49
C GLY A 488 -27.73 29.08 -8.80
N LEU A 489 -28.42 29.89 -9.60
CA LEU A 489 -29.79 29.60 -10.04
C LEU A 489 -29.86 28.35 -10.92
N LEU A 490 -28.89 28.16 -11.84
CA LEU A 490 -28.84 26.96 -12.68
C LEU A 490 -28.57 25.71 -11.84
N HIS A 491 -27.69 25.78 -10.83
CA HIS A 491 -27.50 24.69 -9.88
C HIS A 491 -28.77 24.36 -9.11
N TRP A 492 -29.49 25.38 -8.63
CA TRP A 492 -30.76 25.17 -7.93
C TRP A 492 -31.77 24.40 -8.78
N VAL A 493 -31.94 24.78 -10.06
CA VAL A 493 -32.82 24.05 -10.99
C VAL A 493 -32.35 22.62 -11.21
N LEU A 494 -31.05 22.40 -11.33
CA LEU A 494 -30.47 21.09 -11.63
C LEU A 494 -30.21 20.21 -10.38
N MET A 495 -30.42 20.73 -9.17
CA MET A 495 -30.25 19.97 -7.92
C MET A 495 -31.21 18.79 -7.83
N LEU A 496 -32.48 18.96 -8.21
CA LEU A 496 -33.45 17.86 -8.15
C LEU A 496 -33.13 16.74 -9.16
N PRO A 497 -32.83 17.01 -10.44
CA PRO A 497 -32.31 15.99 -11.36
C PRO A 497 -31.03 15.32 -10.85
N THR A 498 -30.11 16.09 -10.23
CA THR A 498 -28.85 15.56 -9.72
C THR A 498 -29.05 14.62 -8.54
N ILE A 499 -29.89 14.98 -7.55
CA ILE A 499 -30.19 14.09 -6.42
C ILE A 499 -30.98 12.87 -6.87
N LEU A 500 -31.85 13.00 -7.88
CA LEU A 500 -32.55 11.86 -8.47
C LEU A 500 -31.57 10.89 -9.16
N ALA A 501 -30.64 11.41 -9.96
CA ALA A 501 -29.59 10.60 -10.57
C ALA A 501 -28.70 9.94 -9.52
N TYR A 502 -28.35 10.66 -8.45
CA TYR A 502 -27.62 10.13 -7.30
C TYR A 502 -28.38 8.95 -6.67
N SER A 503 -29.67 9.10 -6.40
CA SER A 503 -30.54 8.05 -5.85
C SER A 503 -30.58 6.78 -6.73
N PHE A 504 -30.61 6.92 -8.06
CA PHE A 504 -30.53 5.77 -8.97
C PHE A 504 -29.19 5.05 -8.91
N VAL A 505 -28.08 5.80 -8.84
CA VAL A 505 -26.75 5.21 -8.65
C VAL A 505 -26.69 4.47 -7.31
N GLU A 506 -27.28 5.02 -6.25
CA GLU A 506 -27.35 4.33 -4.95
C GLU A 506 -28.13 3.02 -5.03
N LEU A 507 -29.33 3.06 -5.62
CA LEU A 507 -30.18 1.87 -5.78
C LEU A 507 -29.46 0.78 -6.58
N TYR A 508 -28.84 1.15 -7.70
CA TYR A 508 -28.02 0.22 -8.49
C TYR A 508 -26.87 -0.38 -7.66
N SER A 509 -26.21 0.44 -6.85
CA SER A 509 -25.08 0.01 -6.00
C SER A 509 -25.53 -0.97 -4.91
N PHE A 510 -26.69 -0.75 -4.30
CA PHE A 510 -27.28 -1.69 -3.33
C PHE A 510 -27.68 -3.01 -3.98
N ILE A 511 -28.28 -2.97 -5.18
CA ILE A 511 -28.57 -4.17 -5.99
C ILE A 511 -27.29 -4.94 -6.26
N GLU A 512 -26.27 -4.26 -6.78
CA GLU A 512 -24.98 -4.87 -7.11
C GLU A 512 -24.34 -5.53 -5.88
N LEU A 513 -24.31 -4.83 -4.74
CA LEU A 513 -23.77 -5.34 -3.49
C LEU A 513 -24.57 -6.54 -2.95
N ALA A 514 -25.90 -6.55 -3.06
CA ALA A 514 -26.74 -7.66 -2.59
C ALA A 514 -26.44 -8.96 -3.35
N PHE A 515 -26.32 -8.90 -4.68
CA PHE A 515 -26.08 -10.06 -5.53
C PHE A 515 -24.61 -10.50 -5.55
N ARG A 516 -23.69 -9.56 -5.81
CA ARG A 516 -22.26 -9.87 -5.99
C ARG A 516 -21.46 -9.89 -4.68
N GLY A 517 -22.02 -9.38 -3.57
CA GLY A 517 -21.38 -9.45 -2.25
C GLY A 517 -20.05 -8.68 -2.16
N LYS A 518 -19.13 -9.17 -1.32
CA LYS A 518 -17.83 -8.52 -1.07
C LYS A 518 -16.89 -8.44 -2.28
N ASP A 519 -17.15 -9.19 -3.34
CA ASP A 519 -16.35 -9.11 -4.57
C ASP A 519 -16.47 -7.73 -5.25
N VAL A 520 -17.56 -6.99 -4.99
CA VAL A 520 -17.76 -5.62 -5.47
C VAL A 520 -16.86 -4.62 -4.74
N CYS A 521 -16.40 -4.97 -3.54
CA CYS A 521 -15.55 -4.15 -2.69
C CYS A 521 -14.07 -4.20 -3.11
N LYS A 522 -13.71 -5.06 -4.08
CA LYS A 522 -12.38 -5.09 -4.68
C LYS A 522 -12.16 -3.80 -5.47
N HIS A 523 -11.28 -2.96 -4.94
CA HIS A 523 -10.90 -1.72 -5.59
C HIS A 523 -10.01 -2.03 -6.79
N ASN A 524 -10.62 -2.14 -7.98
CA ASN A 524 -9.88 -1.79 -9.18
C ASN A 524 -9.74 -0.27 -9.13
N ALA A 525 -8.52 0.22 -8.87
CA ALA A 525 -8.22 1.63 -9.06
C ALA A 525 -8.75 2.05 -10.44
N ALA A 526 -9.40 3.22 -10.51
CA ALA A 526 -9.87 3.76 -11.77
C ALA A 526 -8.71 3.75 -12.77
N LYS A 527 -8.77 2.85 -13.75
CA LYS A 527 -7.93 2.90 -14.94
C LYS A 527 -8.53 4.00 -15.80
N GLY A 528 -8.17 5.25 -15.49
CA GLY A 528 -8.57 6.45 -16.19
C GLY A 528 -7.33 7.23 -16.58
N MET A 529 -7.15 7.41 -17.88
CA MET A 529 -5.98 7.95 -18.58
C MET A 529 -5.42 9.25 -17.98
N ILE A 530 -4.14 9.23 -17.60
CA ILE A 530 -3.28 10.40 -17.78
C ILE A 530 -2.31 10.02 -18.90
N THR A 531 -2.66 10.40 -20.12
CA THR A 531 -1.74 10.41 -21.25
C THR A 531 -0.79 11.61 -21.12
N ALA A 532 0.50 11.30 -21.24
CA ALA A 532 1.61 12.19 -21.56
C ALA A 532 2.00 13.29 -20.54
N ARG A 533 2.93 12.96 -19.64
CA ARG A 533 4.29 13.54 -19.61
C ARG A 533 5.18 12.81 -18.61
N ALA A 534 6.27 12.25 -19.12
CA ALA A 534 7.46 11.68 -18.46
C ALA A 534 7.34 11.39 -16.95
N THR A 535 6.90 10.18 -16.61
CA THR A 535 7.17 9.57 -15.30
C THR A 535 8.61 9.06 -15.32
N ILE A 536 9.47 9.60 -14.46
CA ILE A 536 10.69 8.89 -14.06
C ILE A 536 10.20 7.80 -13.10
N ASN A 537 9.95 6.60 -13.62
CA ASN A 537 9.76 5.42 -12.76
C ASN A 537 11.13 5.09 -12.16
N MET A 538 11.30 5.18 -10.84
CA MET A 538 12.45 4.55 -10.19
C MET A 538 12.19 3.04 -10.15
N PRO A 539 13.00 2.19 -10.81
CA PRO A 539 12.77 0.75 -10.81
C PRO A 539 12.99 0.18 -9.40
N TYR A 540 12.10 -0.71 -8.93
CA TYR A 540 12.37 -1.54 -7.76
C TYR A 540 12.61 -2.97 -8.25
N ALA A 541 13.61 -3.65 -7.70
CA ALA A 541 13.93 -5.04 -8.04
C ALA A 541 13.99 -5.91 -6.78
N ASP A 542 13.19 -6.96 -6.71
CA ASP A 542 13.30 -7.93 -5.62
C ASP A 542 14.65 -8.65 -5.70
N PHE A 543 15.24 -8.99 -4.55
CA PHE A 543 16.43 -9.82 -4.48
C PHE A 543 16.30 -10.92 -3.44
N ILE A 544 17.00 -12.02 -3.70
CA ILE A 544 17.21 -13.12 -2.77
C ILE A 544 18.72 -13.37 -2.71
N THR A 545 19.29 -13.45 -1.51
CA THR A 545 20.66 -13.92 -1.35
C THR A 545 20.68 -15.38 -0.93
N VAL A 546 21.61 -16.12 -1.51
CA VAL A 546 21.84 -17.54 -1.24
C VAL A 546 23.31 -17.79 -1.03
N ASP A 547 23.64 -18.75 -0.18
CA ASP A 547 25.00 -19.30 -0.12
C ASP A 547 25.04 -20.58 -0.95
N VAL A 548 25.95 -20.63 -1.93
CA VAL A 548 26.08 -21.70 -2.92
C VAL A 548 27.22 -22.65 -2.55
N PHE A 549 27.11 -23.92 -2.93
CA PHE A 549 28.05 -25.01 -2.60
C PHE A 549 28.13 -25.34 -1.10
N THR A 550 27.05 -25.08 -0.38
CA THR A 550 26.92 -25.36 1.05
C THR A 550 25.46 -25.66 1.41
N ALA A 551 25.26 -26.37 2.52
CA ALA A 551 23.95 -26.48 3.20
C ALA A 551 23.84 -25.53 4.41
N ASP A 552 24.97 -25.01 4.88
CA ASP A 552 25.06 -24.15 6.05
C ASP A 552 25.07 -22.68 5.65
N ARG A 553 24.19 -21.89 6.29
CA ARG A 553 24.17 -20.43 6.10
C ARG A 553 25.47 -19.84 6.61
N PHE A 554 25.92 -18.80 5.94
CA PHE A 554 27.17 -18.11 6.21
C PHE A 554 28.39 -19.01 6.00
N SER A 555 28.28 -20.00 5.12
CA SER A 555 29.40 -20.69 4.49
C SER A 555 29.22 -20.57 2.97
N GLY A 556 29.93 -21.34 2.14
CA GLY A 556 29.68 -21.31 0.70
C GLY A 556 30.10 -20.00 0.02
N ASN A 557 29.67 -19.83 -1.22
CA ASN A 557 29.84 -18.60 -1.99
C ASN A 557 28.53 -17.80 -2.03
N PRO A 558 28.47 -16.57 -1.47
CA PRO A 558 27.27 -15.76 -1.48
C PRO A 558 26.93 -15.26 -2.88
N LEU A 559 25.66 -15.38 -3.25
CA LEU A 559 25.12 -14.91 -4.52
C LEU A 559 23.86 -14.07 -4.27
N ALA A 560 23.79 -12.91 -4.92
CA ALA A 560 22.54 -12.16 -5.03
C ALA A 560 21.81 -12.54 -6.34
N VAL A 561 20.54 -12.90 -6.23
CA VAL A 561 19.67 -13.24 -7.35
C VAL A 561 18.53 -12.26 -7.42
N ILE A 562 18.38 -11.58 -8.56
CA ILE A 562 17.23 -10.74 -8.91
C ILE A 562 16.32 -11.60 -9.80
N PRO A 563 15.27 -12.25 -9.24
CA PRO A 563 14.48 -13.26 -9.96
C PRO A 563 13.57 -12.66 -11.04
N ASP A 564 13.37 -11.35 -11.05
CA ASP A 564 12.68 -10.62 -12.10
C ASP A 564 13.37 -9.27 -12.33
N ALA A 565 14.22 -9.22 -13.34
CA ALA A 565 15.00 -8.04 -13.70
C ALA A 565 14.34 -7.20 -14.82
N ARG A 566 13.06 -7.43 -15.11
CA ARG A 566 12.34 -6.63 -16.12
C ARG A 566 12.29 -5.17 -15.68
N GLY A 567 12.69 -4.28 -16.60
CA GLY A 567 12.71 -2.85 -16.35
C GLY A 567 14.01 -2.31 -15.76
N LEU A 568 15.02 -3.16 -15.52
CA LEU A 568 16.38 -2.73 -15.20
C LEU A 568 17.20 -2.55 -16.49
N GLU A 569 17.95 -1.45 -16.57
CA GLU A 569 18.97 -1.27 -17.61
C GLU A 569 20.28 -1.98 -17.23
N THR A 570 21.16 -2.20 -18.21
CA THR A 570 22.47 -2.83 -17.95
C THR A 570 23.30 -2.05 -16.93
N ALA A 571 23.20 -0.72 -16.93
CA ALA A 571 23.92 0.12 -15.96
C ALA A 571 23.41 -0.08 -14.53
N ASP A 572 22.10 -0.30 -14.37
CA ASP A 572 21.47 -0.60 -13.08
C ASP A 572 21.94 -1.95 -12.55
N MET A 573 21.92 -2.99 -13.40
CA MET A 573 22.39 -4.33 -13.05
C MET A 573 23.85 -4.30 -12.57
N GLN A 574 24.71 -3.56 -13.28
CA GLN A 574 26.11 -3.39 -12.89
C GLN A 574 26.26 -2.65 -11.54
N SER A 575 25.44 -1.61 -11.32
CA SER A 575 25.49 -0.82 -10.09
C SER A 575 25.00 -1.62 -8.88
N ILE A 576 23.95 -2.42 -9.06
CA ILE A 576 23.44 -3.35 -8.05
C ILE A 576 24.49 -4.42 -7.71
N ALA A 577 25.13 -5.02 -8.73
CA ALA A 577 26.18 -6.02 -8.51
C ALA A 577 27.35 -5.44 -7.70
N LYS A 578 27.72 -4.19 -7.99
CA LYS A 578 28.73 -3.45 -7.22
C LYS A 578 28.30 -3.16 -5.79
N GLU A 579 27.04 -2.80 -5.55
CA GLU A 579 26.50 -2.50 -4.22
C GLU A 579 26.49 -3.75 -3.30
N PHE A 580 26.13 -4.92 -3.84
CA PHE A 580 26.23 -6.17 -3.07
C PHE A 580 27.67 -6.53 -2.73
N GLY A 581 28.61 -6.25 -3.63
CA GLY A 581 30.04 -6.54 -3.43
C GLY A 581 30.35 -8.03 -3.32
N TYR A 582 29.45 -8.91 -3.78
CA TYR A 582 29.71 -10.35 -3.91
C TYR A 582 30.53 -10.64 -5.16
N SER A 583 31.09 -11.86 -5.27
CA SER A 583 31.83 -12.28 -6.45
C SER A 583 31.02 -12.09 -7.73
N GLU A 584 29.72 -12.45 -7.68
CA GLU A 584 28.77 -12.19 -8.75
C GLU A 584 27.35 -11.92 -8.22
N SER A 585 26.53 -11.30 -9.08
CA SER A 585 25.08 -11.15 -8.95
C SER A 585 24.39 -11.55 -10.25
N THR A 586 23.17 -12.09 -10.15
CA THR A 586 22.41 -12.62 -11.29
C THR A 586 21.09 -11.90 -11.48
N PHE A 587 20.75 -11.66 -12.74
CA PHE A 587 19.54 -10.94 -13.15
C PHE A 587 18.75 -11.80 -14.13
N VAL A 588 17.52 -12.13 -13.77
CA VAL A 588 16.68 -13.07 -14.51
C VAL A 588 15.66 -12.30 -15.34
N LEU A 589 15.70 -12.50 -16.65
CA LEU A 589 14.81 -11.90 -17.64
C LEU A 589 13.95 -12.99 -18.31
N PRO A 590 12.81 -12.63 -18.92
CA PRO A 590 12.09 -13.54 -19.81
C PRO A 590 13.03 -14.09 -20.87
N PRO A 591 12.94 -15.38 -21.21
CA PRO A 591 13.76 -15.95 -22.26
C PRO A 591 13.41 -15.33 -23.61
N ALA A 592 14.39 -15.20 -24.50
CA ALA A 592 14.20 -14.77 -25.88
C ALA A 592 13.51 -15.86 -26.71
N ASP A 593 13.88 -17.13 -26.50
CA ASP A 593 13.17 -18.30 -27.03
C ASP A 593 12.23 -18.88 -25.95
N PRO A 594 10.90 -18.86 -26.16
CA PRO A 594 9.93 -19.44 -25.23
C PRO A 594 10.11 -20.94 -24.92
N ALA A 595 10.93 -21.67 -25.70
CA ALA A 595 11.31 -23.05 -25.37
C ALA A 595 12.28 -23.15 -24.18
N ASN A 596 12.97 -22.07 -23.85
CA ASN A 596 13.89 -21.97 -22.71
C ASN A 596 13.17 -21.44 -21.47
N SER A 597 13.82 -21.54 -20.31
CA SER A 597 13.19 -21.19 -19.02
C SER A 597 13.37 -19.71 -18.67
N ALA A 598 14.57 -19.16 -18.86
CA ALA A 598 14.88 -17.76 -18.59
C ALA A 598 16.15 -17.31 -19.31
N GLN A 599 16.29 -16.00 -19.50
CA GLN A 599 17.58 -15.38 -19.81
C GLN A 599 18.25 -14.97 -18.50
N VAL A 600 19.49 -15.40 -18.27
CA VAL A 600 20.26 -15.11 -17.05
C VAL A 600 21.46 -14.25 -17.43
N ARG A 601 21.56 -13.08 -16.81
CA ARG A 601 22.73 -12.18 -16.94
C ARG A 601 23.51 -12.17 -15.64
N ILE A 602 24.83 -12.23 -15.74
CA ILE A 602 25.73 -12.40 -14.60
C ILE A 602 26.72 -11.25 -14.56
N PHE A 603 26.82 -10.58 -13.42
CA PHE A 603 27.69 -9.41 -13.24
C PHE A 603 28.60 -9.62 -12.04
N THR A 604 29.89 -9.37 -12.22
CA THR A 604 30.81 -9.08 -11.12
C THR A 604 30.63 -7.62 -10.69
N PRO A 605 31.27 -7.15 -9.60
CA PRO A 605 31.24 -5.74 -9.21
C PRO A 605 31.76 -4.77 -10.28
N THR A 606 32.52 -5.28 -11.27
CA THR A 606 33.23 -4.46 -12.26
C THR A 606 32.77 -4.67 -13.70
N SER A 607 32.19 -5.82 -14.05
CA SER A 607 31.76 -6.12 -15.43
C SER A 607 30.74 -7.26 -15.53
N GLU A 608 30.04 -7.33 -16.66
CA GLU A 608 29.21 -8.49 -17.02
C GLU A 608 30.09 -9.64 -17.54
N VAL A 609 29.88 -10.85 -17.02
CA VAL A 609 30.59 -12.07 -17.45
C VAL A 609 29.68 -13.00 -18.25
N PRO A 610 30.22 -13.75 -19.22
CA PRO A 610 29.39 -14.53 -20.14
C PRO A 610 28.80 -15.81 -19.55
N PHE A 611 29.42 -16.33 -18.48
CA PHE A 611 29.02 -17.54 -17.76
C PHE A 611 29.73 -17.59 -16.41
N ALA A 612 29.09 -18.13 -15.38
CA ALA A 612 29.75 -18.47 -14.12
C ALA A 612 29.06 -19.65 -13.42
N GLY A 613 29.84 -20.47 -12.71
CA GLY A 613 29.36 -21.73 -12.12
C GLY A 613 28.42 -21.56 -10.93
N HIS A 614 28.91 -20.98 -9.83
CA HIS A 614 28.11 -20.77 -8.62
C HIS A 614 26.85 -19.90 -8.87
N PRO A 615 26.90 -18.86 -9.73
CA PRO A 615 25.74 -18.02 -10.01
C PRO A 615 24.62 -18.80 -10.69
N ASN A 616 24.95 -19.71 -11.59
CA ASN A 616 23.99 -20.59 -12.24
C ASN A 616 23.33 -21.57 -11.25
N VAL A 617 24.12 -22.23 -10.40
CA VAL A 617 23.61 -23.16 -9.37
C VAL A 617 22.68 -22.44 -8.38
N GLY A 618 23.08 -21.26 -7.90
CA GLY A 618 22.27 -20.48 -6.96
C GLY A 618 21.01 -19.89 -7.59
N THR A 619 21.09 -19.40 -8.83
CA THR A 619 19.92 -18.91 -9.58
C THR A 619 18.90 -20.02 -9.79
N ALA A 620 19.36 -21.20 -10.23
CA ALA A 620 18.51 -22.38 -10.38
C ALA A 620 17.80 -22.76 -9.08
N PHE A 621 18.52 -22.79 -7.96
CA PHE A 621 17.94 -23.06 -6.65
C PHE A 621 16.85 -22.04 -6.28
N VAL A 622 17.03 -20.74 -6.58
CA VAL A 622 16.03 -19.70 -6.32
C VAL A 622 14.81 -19.87 -7.24
N LEU A 623 15.02 -20.02 -8.55
CA LEU A 623 13.93 -20.15 -9.51
C LEU A 623 13.12 -21.45 -9.31
N GLY A 624 13.79 -22.54 -8.94
CA GLY A 624 13.18 -23.83 -8.60
C GLY A 624 12.19 -23.79 -7.43
N GLN A 625 12.24 -22.75 -6.60
CA GLN A 625 11.32 -22.54 -5.47
C GLN A 625 10.09 -21.69 -5.85
N LEU A 626 10.06 -21.11 -7.05
CA LEU A 626 8.93 -20.30 -7.50
C LEU A 626 7.83 -21.21 -8.05
N PRO A 627 6.54 -20.89 -7.81
CA PRO A 627 5.43 -21.67 -8.39
C PRO A 627 5.37 -21.51 -9.92
N THR A 628 5.74 -20.34 -10.42
CA THR A 628 5.79 -20.01 -11.84
C THR A 628 6.95 -19.08 -12.13
N LEU A 629 7.59 -19.26 -13.28
CA LEU A 629 8.57 -18.36 -13.87
C LEU A 629 7.94 -17.68 -15.08
N PHE A 630 7.74 -16.36 -15.01
CA PHE A 630 7.07 -15.56 -16.04
C PHE A 630 5.71 -16.10 -16.51
N GLY A 631 4.96 -16.76 -15.61
CA GLY A 631 3.63 -17.32 -15.87
C GLY A 631 3.63 -18.80 -16.29
N ILE A 632 4.81 -19.42 -16.43
CA ILE A 632 4.97 -20.84 -16.78
C ILE A 632 5.34 -21.63 -15.51
N PRO A 633 4.70 -22.78 -15.21
CA PRO A 633 5.08 -23.63 -14.09
C PRO A 633 6.55 -24.06 -14.16
N VAL A 634 7.23 -24.05 -13.01
CA VAL A 634 8.65 -24.43 -12.92
C VAL A 634 8.77 -25.96 -12.82
N GLY A 635 9.52 -26.56 -13.74
CA GLY A 635 9.83 -28.00 -13.74
C GLY A 635 11.17 -28.32 -13.06
N ASP A 636 11.57 -29.60 -13.08
CA ASP A 636 12.83 -30.07 -12.50
C ASP A 636 14.06 -29.81 -13.38
N ALA A 637 13.84 -29.53 -14.67
CA ALA A 637 14.87 -29.13 -15.61
C ALA A 637 14.64 -27.68 -16.05
N LEU A 638 15.70 -26.89 -16.09
CA LEU A 638 15.69 -25.51 -16.57
C LEU A 638 16.73 -25.33 -17.69
N LEU A 639 16.42 -24.44 -18.62
CA LEU A 639 17.32 -24.00 -19.67
C LEU A 639 17.54 -22.50 -19.54
N PHE A 640 18.78 -22.09 -19.24
CA PHE A 640 19.15 -20.68 -19.13
C PHE A 640 19.83 -20.20 -20.41
N GLU A 641 19.35 -19.08 -20.94
CA GLU A 641 19.99 -18.35 -22.02
C GLU A 641 21.02 -17.38 -21.43
N GLU A 642 22.29 -17.62 -21.71
CA GLU A 642 23.40 -16.75 -21.30
C GLU A 642 24.23 -16.32 -22.51
N LYS A 643 25.16 -15.37 -22.33
CA LYS A 643 26.06 -14.96 -23.44
C LYS A 643 26.97 -16.10 -23.91
N ALA A 644 27.29 -17.06 -23.04
CA ALA A 644 28.05 -18.25 -23.41
C ALA A 644 27.22 -19.31 -24.16
N GLY A 645 25.90 -19.13 -24.29
CA GLY A 645 24.97 -20.09 -24.89
C GLY A 645 23.98 -20.65 -23.88
N ILE A 646 23.37 -21.79 -24.22
CA ILE A 646 22.37 -22.44 -23.38
C ILE A 646 23.04 -23.26 -22.27
N VAL A 647 22.68 -22.97 -21.03
CA VAL A 647 23.10 -23.73 -19.85
C VAL A 647 21.96 -24.64 -19.40
N SER A 648 22.18 -25.95 -19.46
CA SER A 648 21.23 -26.95 -18.98
C SER A 648 21.39 -27.16 -17.48
N VAL A 649 20.26 -27.14 -16.77
CA VAL A 649 20.21 -27.21 -15.31
C VAL A 649 19.22 -28.30 -14.87
N ASN A 650 19.65 -29.15 -13.95
CA ASN A 650 18.80 -30.12 -13.27
C ASN A 650 18.72 -29.76 -11.78
N LEU A 651 17.52 -29.58 -11.26
CA LEU A 651 17.29 -29.26 -9.85
C LEU A 651 17.49 -30.50 -8.97
N LEU A 652 18.14 -30.31 -7.81
CA LEU A 652 18.29 -31.36 -6.80
C LEU A 652 17.15 -31.24 -5.81
N ARG A 653 16.51 -32.38 -5.50
CA ARG A 653 15.47 -32.48 -4.48
C ARG A 653 15.91 -33.33 -3.32
N ASP A 654 15.42 -32.98 -2.14
CA ASP A 654 15.42 -33.88 -1.00
C ASP A 654 14.26 -34.86 -1.13
N ASP A 655 14.56 -36.16 -1.18
CA ASP A 655 13.58 -37.22 -1.41
C ASP A 655 12.49 -37.30 -0.32
N THR A 656 12.76 -36.78 0.88
CA THR A 656 11.83 -36.87 2.02
C THR A 656 10.89 -35.67 2.12
N THR A 657 11.41 -34.48 1.85
CA THR A 657 10.68 -33.20 1.99
C THR A 657 10.19 -32.66 0.65
N ASN A 658 10.65 -33.24 -0.46
CA ASN A 658 10.42 -32.78 -1.84
C ASN A 658 10.87 -31.32 -2.08
N THR A 659 11.79 -30.81 -1.25
CA THR A 659 12.30 -29.44 -1.34
C THR A 659 13.53 -29.37 -2.25
N ILE A 660 13.69 -28.26 -2.99
CA ILE A 660 14.90 -28.02 -3.77
C ILE A 660 16.07 -27.78 -2.82
N THR A 661 17.18 -28.50 -3.00
CA THR A 661 18.38 -28.40 -2.16
C THR A 661 19.60 -27.87 -2.91
N GLY A 662 19.52 -27.74 -4.23
CA GLY A 662 20.62 -27.29 -5.09
C GLY A 662 20.34 -27.54 -6.57
N ALA A 663 21.40 -27.56 -7.37
CA ALA A 663 21.30 -27.86 -8.80
C ALA A 663 22.60 -28.48 -9.34
N THR A 664 22.45 -29.18 -10.47
CA THR A 664 23.52 -29.62 -11.36
C THR A 664 23.46 -28.82 -12.65
N ILE A 665 24.58 -28.25 -13.07
CA ILE A 665 24.70 -27.50 -14.33
C ILE A 665 25.74 -28.15 -15.24
N ARG A 666 25.55 -28.03 -16.54
CA ARG A 666 26.55 -28.43 -17.55
C ARG A 666 27.39 -27.22 -17.95
N ALA A 667 28.71 -27.35 -17.96
CA ALA A 667 29.59 -26.31 -18.48
C ALA A 667 29.32 -26.11 -19.98
N PRO A 668 29.22 -24.85 -20.47
CA PRO A 668 28.72 -24.58 -21.82
C PRO A 668 29.76 -24.76 -22.94
N GLY A 669 31.06 -24.70 -22.63
CA GLY A 669 32.13 -24.72 -23.64
C GLY A 669 32.99 -25.99 -23.62
N PRO A 670 33.56 -26.40 -24.76
CA PRO A 670 34.58 -27.45 -24.80
C PRO A 670 35.84 -27.01 -24.06
N LEU A 671 36.64 -27.97 -23.59
CA LEU A 671 37.93 -27.68 -22.99
C LEU A 671 38.87 -27.01 -24.01
N THR A 672 39.48 -25.91 -23.58
CA THR A 672 40.58 -25.25 -24.31
C THR A 672 41.75 -25.04 -23.35
N THR A 673 42.96 -25.24 -23.87
CA THR A 673 44.21 -25.07 -23.13
C THR A 673 45.00 -23.92 -23.77
N GLY A 674 45.40 -22.96 -22.94
CA GLY A 674 46.16 -21.78 -23.32
C GLY A 674 47.63 -21.89 -22.93
N SER A 675 48.23 -20.74 -22.67
CA SER A 675 49.67 -20.62 -22.40
C SER A 675 50.11 -21.31 -21.11
N ILE A 676 51.32 -21.86 -21.13
CA ILE A 676 52.06 -22.26 -19.93
C ILE A 676 52.58 -21.00 -19.23
N ILE A 677 52.50 -20.98 -17.91
CA ILE A 677 52.87 -19.86 -17.05
C ILE A 677 54.19 -20.20 -16.32
N PRO A 678 55.21 -19.32 -16.33
CA PRO A 678 56.43 -19.52 -15.57
C PRO A 678 56.16 -19.73 -14.07
N LEU A 679 56.87 -20.69 -13.48
CA LEU A 679 56.74 -21.02 -12.05
C LEU A 679 57.03 -19.80 -11.18
N GLU A 680 58.02 -18.99 -11.58
CA GLU A 680 58.44 -17.79 -10.87
C GLU A 680 57.33 -16.76 -10.80
N LEU A 681 56.51 -16.63 -11.85
CA LEU A 681 55.41 -15.68 -11.88
C LEU A 681 54.27 -16.14 -10.96
N VAL A 682 53.92 -17.42 -10.99
CA VAL A 682 52.92 -18.00 -10.09
C VAL A 682 53.38 -17.89 -8.63
N ALA A 683 54.63 -18.23 -8.36
CA ALA A 683 55.25 -18.12 -7.04
C ALA A 683 55.20 -16.69 -6.51
N ARG A 684 55.54 -15.69 -7.34
CA ARG A 684 55.42 -14.27 -6.99
C ARG A 684 53.97 -13.86 -6.72
N CYS A 685 53.02 -14.25 -7.57
CA CYS A 685 51.60 -13.92 -7.39
C CYS A 685 51.04 -14.43 -6.06
N ALA A 686 51.40 -15.66 -5.68
CA ALA A 686 50.94 -16.32 -4.47
C ALA A 686 51.86 -16.12 -3.25
N SER A 687 52.95 -15.37 -3.39
CA SER A 687 53.98 -15.15 -2.35
C SER A 687 54.51 -16.45 -1.71
N ILE A 688 54.75 -17.47 -2.55
CA ILE A 688 55.28 -18.78 -2.16
C ILE A 688 56.63 -19.04 -2.83
N ALA A 689 57.39 -20.03 -2.36
CA ALA A 689 58.60 -20.48 -3.04
C ALA A 689 58.25 -21.31 -4.30
N THR A 690 59.06 -21.20 -5.36
CA THR A 690 58.88 -22.00 -6.58
C THR A 690 58.94 -23.51 -6.31
N SER A 691 59.72 -23.93 -5.31
CA SER A 691 59.80 -25.32 -4.85
C SER A 691 58.50 -25.86 -4.25
N GLN A 692 57.56 -24.99 -3.86
CA GLN A 692 56.24 -25.38 -3.34
C GLN A 692 55.23 -25.68 -4.46
N ILE A 693 55.55 -25.35 -5.72
CA ILE A 693 54.73 -25.62 -6.89
C ILE A 693 55.09 -27.00 -7.43
N LYS A 694 54.08 -27.86 -7.58
CA LYS A 694 54.22 -29.22 -8.09
C LYS A 694 54.02 -29.24 -9.59
N ILE A 695 55.04 -29.64 -10.33
CA ILE A 695 55.01 -29.69 -11.80
C ILE A 695 54.97 -31.10 -12.39
N THR A 696 54.98 -32.14 -11.55
CA THR A 696 54.96 -33.53 -12.00
C THR A 696 53.67 -33.90 -12.73
N SER A 697 52.56 -33.26 -12.36
CA SER A 697 51.25 -33.48 -12.98
C SER A 697 51.11 -32.66 -14.26
N HIS A 698 51.47 -31.38 -14.19
CA HIS A 698 51.54 -30.46 -15.31
C HIS A 698 52.30 -29.19 -14.88
N ALA A 699 52.87 -28.46 -15.83
CA ALA A 699 53.36 -27.10 -15.59
C ALA A 699 52.18 -26.13 -15.37
N PRO A 700 52.33 -25.01 -14.63
CA PRO A 700 51.26 -24.04 -14.49
C PRO A 700 50.72 -23.59 -15.85
N VAL A 701 49.40 -23.52 -16.00
CA VAL A 701 48.76 -23.46 -17.32
C VAL A 701 47.46 -22.67 -17.26
N ILE A 702 47.08 -22.06 -18.37
CA ILE A 702 45.74 -21.49 -18.54
C ILE A 702 44.82 -22.54 -19.16
N ALA A 703 43.66 -22.81 -18.57
CA ALA A 703 42.65 -23.68 -19.18
C ALA A 703 41.24 -23.08 -19.03
N SER A 704 40.31 -23.51 -19.89
CA SER A 704 38.95 -22.97 -19.94
C SER A 704 37.92 -23.98 -20.43
N VAL A 705 36.71 -23.91 -19.86
CA VAL A 705 35.47 -24.50 -20.40
C VAL A 705 34.39 -23.41 -20.59
N GLY A 706 34.83 -22.16 -20.80
CA GLY A 706 33.99 -20.97 -20.93
C GLY A 706 34.70 -19.70 -20.42
N LEU A 707 35.25 -19.76 -19.21
CA LEU A 707 36.13 -18.72 -18.64
C LEU A 707 37.54 -19.28 -18.43
N ALA A 708 38.57 -18.47 -18.67
CA ALA A 708 39.97 -18.90 -18.62
C ALA A 708 40.57 -18.67 -17.23
N PHE A 709 41.20 -19.70 -16.67
CA PHE A 709 41.83 -19.65 -15.35
C PHE A 709 43.27 -20.15 -15.40
N ALA A 710 44.14 -19.51 -14.64
CA ALA A 710 45.50 -19.97 -14.41
C ALA A 710 45.48 -21.03 -13.30
N PHE A 711 45.99 -22.22 -13.58
CA PHE A 711 46.04 -23.34 -12.65
C PHE A 711 47.48 -23.66 -12.23
N ALA A 712 47.68 -23.92 -10.94
CA ALA A 712 48.92 -24.46 -10.44
C ALA A 712 48.67 -25.46 -9.30
N GLU A 713 49.26 -26.66 -9.42
CA GLU A 713 49.28 -27.64 -8.35
C GLU A 713 50.35 -27.27 -7.32
N LEU A 714 50.04 -27.38 -6.03
CA LEU A 714 50.99 -27.21 -4.93
C LEU A 714 51.30 -28.56 -4.28
N ASN A 715 52.43 -28.65 -3.60
CA ASN A 715 52.90 -29.91 -2.99
C ASN A 715 51.97 -30.41 -1.87
N ASP A 716 51.49 -29.50 -1.03
CA ASP A 716 50.74 -29.84 0.19
C ASP A 716 49.82 -28.70 0.66
N LEU A 717 48.97 -29.00 1.64
CA LEU A 717 48.04 -28.04 2.23
C LEU A 717 48.74 -26.91 3.00
N GLY A 718 49.96 -27.12 3.49
CA GLY A 718 50.75 -26.08 4.14
C GLY A 718 51.14 -24.98 3.16
N ALA A 719 51.60 -25.35 1.97
CA ALA A 719 51.86 -24.41 0.88
C ALA A 719 50.60 -23.64 0.46
N LEU A 720 49.46 -24.34 0.32
CA LEU A 720 48.17 -23.72 -0.03
C LEU A 720 47.70 -22.71 1.04
N GLY A 721 47.80 -23.05 2.32
CA GLY A 721 47.40 -22.19 3.43
C GLY A 721 48.31 -20.98 3.64
N GLN A 722 49.60 -21.09 3.29
CA GLN A 722 50.57 -19.99 3.37
C GLN A 722 50.47 -18.99 2.22
N ALA A 723 49.84 -19.35 1.10
CA ALA A 723 49.72 -18.46 -0.05
C ALA A 723 49.09 -17.10 0.32
N ARG A 724 49.70 -16.01 -0.14
CA ARG A 724 49.28 -14.61 0.07
C ARG A 724 49.37 -13.82 -1.23
N LEU A 725 48.39 -12.97 -1.46
CA LEU A 725 48.29 -12.14 -2.66
C LEU A 725 49.45 -11.16 -2.78
N ASN A 726 50.11 -11.14 -3.94
CA ASN A 726 50.97 -10.05 -4.37
C ASN A 726 50.36 -9.35 -5.58
N VAL A 727 49.58 -8.30 -5.33
CA VAL A 727 48.82 -7.58 -6.37
C VAL A 727 49.73 -7.04 -7.48
N SER A 728 50.97 -6.64 -7.17
CA SER A 728 51.92 -6.15 -8.18
C SER A 728 52.30 -7.23 -9.20
N ALA A 729 52.47 -8.47 -8.74
CA ALA A 729 52.75 -9.61 -9.62
C ALA A 729 51.50 -10.02 -10.43
N PHE A 730 50.29 -9.87 -9.89
CA PHE A 730 49.06 -10.07 -10.66
C PHE A 730 48.94 -9.04 -11.81
N HIS A 731 49.33 -7.78 -11.61
CA HIS A 731 49.37 -6.80 -12.69
C HIS A 731 50.36 -7.18 -13.79
N GLU A 732 51.56 -7.65 -13.43
CA GLU A 732 52.57 -8.16 -14.37
C GLU A 732 52.00 -9.34 -15.18
N ALA A 733 51.38 -10.30 -14.49
CA ALA A 733 50.78 -11.47 -15.12
C ALA A 733 49.65 -11.10 -16.08
N ASN A 734 48.75 -10.20 -15.67
CA ASN A 734 47.64 -9.76 -16.51
C ASN A 734 48.12 -8.98 -17.75
N ALA A 735 49.18 -8.18 -17.63
CA ALA A 735 49.78 -7.50 -18.79
C ALA A 735 50.31 -8.48 -19.84
N THR A 736 50.79 -9.64 -19.39
CA THR A 736 51.39 -10.68 -20.23
C THR A 736 50.35 -11.62 -20.85
N TYR A 737 49.42 -12.14 -20.04
CA TYR A 737 48.50 -13.21 -20.45
C TYR A 737 47.10 -12.75 -20.82
N LYS A 738 46.75 -11.48 -20.55
CA LYS A 738 45.49 -10.79 -20.93
C LYS A 738 44.27 -11.72 -21.02
N THR A 739 43.92 -12.37 -19.92
CA THR A 739 42.66 -13.13 -19.89
C THR A 739 41.48 -12.16 -19.94
N GLN A 740 40.32 -12.64 -20.42
CA GLN A 740 39.05 -11.92 -20.24
C GLN A 740 38.72 -11.81 -18.74
N ALA A 741 37.72 -11.01 -18.36
CA ALA A 741 37.27 -10.93 -16.96
C ALA A 741 36.86 -12.32 -16.43
N PRO A 742 37.34 -12.75 -15.24
CA PRO A 742 38.25 -12.03 -14.33
C PRO A 742 39.71 -11.98 -14.83
N LYS A 743 40.41 -10.87 -14.56
CA LYS A 743 41.78 -10.54 -15.01
C LYS A 743 42.85 -11.35 -14.25
N PHE A 744 43.42 -12.33 -14.94
CA PHE A 744 44.40 -13.30 -14.45
C PHE A 744 43.99 -13.97 -13.13
N PRO A 745 42.93 -14.79 -13.15
CA PRO A 745 42.43 -15.46 -11.97
C PRO A 745 43.30 -16.71 -11.72
N LEU A 746 43.94 -16.77 -10.55
CA LEU A 746 44.88 -17.83 -10.18
C LEU A 746 44.21 -18.84 -9.24
N PHE A 747 44.03 -20.06 -9.72
CA PHE A 747 43.44 -21.17 -9.00
C PHE A 747 44.54 -22.15 -8.56
N LEU A 748 44.87 -22.09 -7.27
CA LEU A 748 45.86 -22.96 -6.64
C LEU A 748 45.16 -24.17 -6.06
N TYR A 749 45.73 -25.36 -6.25
CA TYR A 749 45.11 -26.57 -5.76
C TYR A 749 46.12 -27.62 -5.28
N VAL A 750 45.66 -28.53 -4.43
CA VAL A 750 46.42 -29.66 -3.88
C VAL A 750 45.59 -30.92 -4.07
N ARG A 751 46.24 -32.00 -4.52
CA ARG A 751 45.64 -33.34 -4.60
C ARG A 751 46.26 -34.25 -3.56
N ASN A 752 45.41 -34.93 -2.79
CA ASN A 752 45.87 -36.00 -1.91
C ASN A 752 46.20 -37.25 -2.76
N PRO A 753 47.42 -37.81 -2.70
CA PRO A 753 47.76 -39.04 -3.41
C PRO A 753 46.82 -40.23 -3.12
N GLU A 754 46.27 -40.33 -1.91
CA GLU A 754 45.33 -41.39 -1.51
C GLU A 754 43.90 -41.17 -2.03
N SER A 755 43.58 -39.95 -2.45
CA SER A 755 42.26 -39.57 -2.96
C SER A 755 42.43 -38.42 -3.96
N PRO A 756 43.01 -38.69 -5.14
CA PRO A 756 43.46 -37.64 -6.07
C PRO A 756 42.32 -36.78 -6.62
N TRP A 757 41.08 -37.28 -6.54
CA TRP A 757 39.87 -36.59 -6.97
C TRP A 757 39.13 -35.88 -5.83
N LYS A 758 39.69 -35.88 -4.61
CA LYS A 758 39.31 -34.96 -3.52
C LYS A 758 40.35 -33.85 -3.44
N ILE A 759 40.01 -32.71 -4.03
CA ILE A 759 40.94 -31.61 -4.28
C ILE A 759 40.68 -30.49 -3.27
N ARG A 760 41.75 -29.90 -2.74
CA ARG A 760 41.69 -28.67 -1.94
C ARG A 760 42.17 -27.51 -2.77
N ALA A 761 41.43 -26.40 -2.77
CA ALA A 761 41.74 -25.28 -3.64
C ALA A 761 41.51 -23.90 -3.01
N ARG A 762 42.14 -22.88 -3.63
CA ARG A 762 41.93 -21.44 -3.37
C ARG A 762 41.97 -20.70 -4.70
N MET A 763 41.12 -19.68 -4.86
CA MET A 763 41.03 -18.89 -6.08
C MET A 763 41.29 -17.42 -5.77
N PHE A 764 42.29 -16.84 -6.43
CA PHE A 764 42.70 -15.45 -6.28
C PHE A 764 42.39 -14.64 -7.54
N ALA A 765 41.65 -13.53 -7.40
CA ALA A 765 41.30 -12.63 -8.51
C ALA A 765 41.37 -11.13 -8.12
N PRO A 766 42.49 -10.67 -7.52
CA PRO A 766 42.57 -9.35 -6.88
C PRO A 766 42.39 -8.15 -7.82
N LEU A 767 42.35 -8.37 -9.15
CA LEU A 767 42.20 -7.32 -10.15
C LEU A 767 40.74 -7.02 -10.53
N ASP A 768 39.78 -7.74 -9.95
CA ASP A 768 38.33 -7.62 -10.21
C ASP A 768 37.53 -7.28 -8.95
N ASP A 769 38.14 -6.59 -7.98
CA ASP A 769 37.58 -6.24 -6.65
C ASP A 769 37.18 -7.44 -5.76
N VAL A 770 37.65 -8.64 -6.12
CA VAL A 770 37.49 -9.88 -5.34
C VAL A 770 38.87 -10.43 -5.01
N SER A 771 39.36 -10.21 -3.78
CA SER A 771 40.71 -10.66 -3.42
C SER A 771 40.87 -12.18 -3.52
N GLU A 772 39.90 -12.92 -2.97
CA GLU A 772 39.84 -14.38 -2.99
C GLU A 772 38.37 -14.80 -3.09
N ASP A 773 38.07 -15.76 -3.96
CA ASP A 773 36.70 -16.25 -4.20
C ASP A 773 36.42 -17.52 -3.35
N PRO A 774 35.31 -17.59 -2.58
CA PRO A 774 35.03 -18.74 -1.72
C PRO A 774 34.81 -20.07 -2.44
N ALA A 775 34.18 -20.03 -3.63
CA ALA A 775 33.88 -21.25 -4.40
C ALA A 775 33.70 -20.94 -5.89
N THR A 776 34.66 -21.37 -6.71
CA THR A 776 34.70 -21.02 -8.12
C THR A 776 34.33 -22.23 -8.97
N GLY A 777 33.03 -22.44 -9.20
CA GLY A 777 32.52 -23.59 -9.95
C GLY A 777 33.03 -23.69 -11.39
N SER A 778 33.21 -22.56 -12.08
CA SER A 778 33.76 -22.51 -13.44
C SER A 778 35.24 -22.90 -13.50
N ALA A 779 36.05 -22.44 -12.55
CA ALA A 779 37.45 -22.86 -12.44
C ALA A 779 37.56 -24.34 -12.05
N SER A 780 36.67 -24.80 -11.16
CA SER A 780 36.59 -26.22 -10.78
C SER A 780 36.27 -27.12 -11.97
N ALA A 781 35.31 -26.71 -12.81
CA ALA A 781 34.98 -27.41 -14.05
C ALA A 781 36.16 -27.45 -15.03
N ALA A 782 36.84 -26.32 -15.26
CA ALA A 782 37.99 -26.25 -16.14
C ALA A 782 39.18 -27.09 -15.62
N LEU A 783 39.45 -27.07 -14.32
CA LEU A 783 40.48 -27.91 -13.69
C LEU A 783 40.14 -29.39 -13.85
N GLY A 784 38.90 -29.79 -13.55
CA GLY A 784 38.44 -31.17 -13.70
C GLY A 784 38.60 -31.66 -15.13
N ALA A 785 38.14 -30.87 -16.10
CA ALA A 785 38.30 -31.15 -17.52
C ALA A 785 39.77 -31.31 -17.92
N TYR A 786 40.63 -30.38 -17.52
CA TYR A 786 42.05 -30.40 -17.86
C TYR A 786 42.80 -31.59 -17.22
N LEU A 787 42.49 -31.92 -15.96
CA LEU A 787 43.09 -33.09 -15.31
C LEU A 787 42.66 -34.40 -15.96
N VAL A 788 41.38 -34.50 -16.36
CA VAL A 788 40.84 -35.69 -17.02
C VAL A 788 41.33 -35.81 -18.47
N SER A 789 41.55 -34.69 -19.17
CA SER A 789 42.13 -34.75 -20.52
C SER A 789 43.53 -35.35 -20.53
N ASN A 790 44.28 -35.18 -19.44
CA ASN A 790 45.64 -35.70 -19.28
C ASN A 790 45.70 -37.17 -18.85
N LEU A 791 44.56 -37.82 -18.62
CA LEU A 791 44.51 -39.26 -18.36
C LEU A 791 44.77 -40.07 -19.64
N ASP A 792 45.38 -41.24 -19.53
CA ASP A 792 45.69 -42.09 -20.68
C ASP A 792 44.43 -42.77 -21.26
N GLU A 793 43.40 -42.96 -20.43
CA GLU A 793 42.13 -43.56 -20.84
C GLU A 793 41.42 -42.72 -21.91
N GLN A 794 40.93 -43.40 -22.96
CA GLN A 794 40.18 -42.78 -24.06
C GLN A 794 38.74 -42.45 -23.66
N ASP A 795 38.10 -43.36 -22.93
CA ASP A 795 36.72 -43.27 -22.46
C ASP A 795 36.68 -43.42 -20.94
N VAL A 796 36.33 -42.36 -20.22
CA VAL A 796 36.28 -42.38 -18.75
C VAL A 796 35.29 -41.36 -18.21
N THR A 797 34.56 -41.72 -17.15
CA THR A 797 33.76 -40.79 -16.35
C THR A 797 34.39 -40.65 -14.96
N VAL A 798 34.79 -39.45 -14.60
CA VAL A 798 35.44 -39.14 -13.32
C VAL A 798 34.52 -38.32 -12.44
N GLN A 799 34.32 -38.78 -11.21
CA GLN A 799 33.66 -38.03 -10.15
C GLN A 799 34.74 -37.40 -9.26
N ALA A 800 34.69 -36.07 -9.11
CA ALA A 800 35.63 -35.33 -8.27
C ALA A 800 34.89 -34.39 -7.32
N THR A 801 35.53 -34.09 -6.20
CA THR A 801 35.05 -33.11 -5.23
C THR A 801 36.15 -32.09 -4.99
N ILE A 802 35.81 -30.81 -5.12
CA ILE A 802 36.70 -29.70 -4.79
C ILE A 802 36.17 -29.01 -3.55
N GLU A 803 36.99 -28.96 -2.52
CA GLU A 803 36.75 -28.19 -1.30
C GLU A 803 37.55 -26.88 -1.36
N GLN A 804 36.83 -25.75 -1.31
CA GLN A 804 37.37 -24.39 -1.46
C GLN A 804 36.86 -23.48 -0.33
N GLY A 805 37.54 -22.35 -0.10
CA GLY A 805 37.09 -21.30 0.83
C GLY A 805 37.32 -21.61 2.31
N VAL A 806 37.99 -22.71 2.63
CA VAL A 806 38.26 -23.15 4.01
C VAL A 806 39.10 -22.11 4.76
N GLU A 807 40.16 -21.59 4.13
CA GLU A 807 41.05 -20.59 4.69
C GLU A 807 40.36 -19.24 4.94
N MET A 808 39.23 -18.99 4.26
CA MET A 808 38.39 -17.80 4.41
C MET A 808 37.24 -17.99 5.42
N GLY A 809 37.08 -19.18 6.00
CA GLY A 809 35.93 -19.52 6.85
C GLY A 809 34.61 -19.67 6.06
N ARG A 810 34.70 -19.94 4.75
CA ARG A 810 33.58 -20.08 3.81
C ARG A 810 33.65 -21.44 3.12
N GLY A 811 33.76 -22.50 3.90
CA GLY A 811 33.91 -23.87 3.40
C GLY A 811 32.82 -24.22 2.38
N SER A 812 33.26 -24.67 1.20
CA SER A 812 32.41 -24.90 0.04
C SER A 812 32.76 -26.23 -0.61
N ILE A 813 31.75 -27.03 -0.96
CA ILE A 813 31.93 -28.35 -1.58
C ILE A 813 31.32 -28.33 -2.99
N ILE A 814 32.20 -28.41 -3.99
CA ILE A 814 31.85 -28.44 -5.40
C ILE A 814 32.02 -29.88 -5.90
N ARG A 815 30.94 -30.50 -6.39
CA ARG A 815 31.01 -31.84 -6.99
C ARG A 815 31.08 -31.73 -8.51
N LEU A 816 31.92 -32.54 -9.11
CA LEU A 816 32.17 -32.58 -10.54
C LEU A 816 31.94 -33.98 -11.08
N GLU A 817 31.31 -34.06 -12.24
CA GLU A 817 31.33 -35.24 -13.10
C GLU A 817 31.92 -34.84 -14.45
N VAL A 818 33.02 -35.46 -14.84
CA VAL A 818 33.71 -35.17 -16.11
C VAL A 818 33.68 -36.42 -16.97
N ARG A 819 33.14 -36.29 -18.18
CA ARG A 819 33.09 -37.38 -19.17
C ARG A 819 34.06 -37.12 -20.30
N LYS A 820 34.97 -38.07 -20.51
CA LYS A 820 35.88 -38.13 -21.64
C LYS A 820 35.46 -39.27 -22.52
N GLU A 821 35.32 -39.01 -23.81
CA GLU A 821 34.96 -40.01 -24.83
C GLU A 821 35.83 -39.80 -26.08
N GLY A 822 36.39 -40.88 -26.61
CA GLY A 822 37.27 -40.84 -27.77
C GLY A 822 38.49 -39.92 -27.58
N GLY A 823 39.01 -39.83 -26.36
CA GLY A 823 40.19 -39.01 -26.05
C GLY A 823 39.88 -37.55 -25.73
N GLU A 824 38.63 -37.09 -25.92
CA GLU A 824 38.22 -35.71 -25.71
C GLU A 824 37.22 -35.58 -24.56
N VAL A 825 37.34 -34.52 -23.76
CA VAL A 825 36.34 -34.20 -22.73
C VAL A 825 35.08 -33.69 -23.41
N LYS A 826 33.98 -34.44 -23.29
CA LYS A 826 32.69 -34.11 -23.89
C LYS A 826 31.80 -33.30 -22.97
N ASP A 827 31.74 -33.69 -21.70
CA ASP A 827 30.83 -33.10 -20.73
C ASP A 827 31.51 -32.85 -19.39
N VAL A 828 31.15 -31.73 -18.76
CA VAL A 828 31.54 -31.39 -17.40
C VAL A 828 30.31 -30.91 -16.67
N TYR A 829 29.90 -31.64 -15.64
CA TYR A 829 28.78 -31.26 -14.78
C TYR A 829 29.29 -30.75 -13.44
N VAL A 830 28.74 -29.63 -12.99
CA VAL A 830 29.03 -29.02 -11.69
C VAL A 830 27.79 -29.10 -10.83
N THR A 831 27.92 -29.68 -9.64
CA THR A 831 26.80 -29.93 -8.73
C THR A 831 27.07 -29.33 -7.36
N GLY A 832 26.07 -28.63 -6.82
CA GLY A 832 26.18 -27.95 -5.52
C GLY A 832 24.86 -27.82 -4.80
N SER A 833 24.91 -27.93 -3.46
CA SER A 833 23.80 -27.54 -2.59
C SER A 833 23.75 -26.02 -2.40
N CYS A 834 22.59 -25.50 -2.05
CA CYS A 834 22.38 -24.08 -1.77
C CYS A 834 21.49 -23.89 -0.55
N VAL A 835 21.65 -22.76 0.13
CA VAL A 835 20.77 -22.36 1.23
C VAL A 835 20.42 -20.88 1.12
N ARG A 836 19.14 -20.56 1.33
CA ARG A 836 18.67 -19.17 1.33
C ARG A 836 19.10 -18.43 2.59
N VAL A 837 19.61 -17.22 2.41
CA VAL A 837 20.15 -16.37 3.49
C VAL A 837 19.23 -15.18 3.76
N MET A 838 19.05 -14.27 2.78
CA MET A 838 18.22 -13.07 2.92
C MET A 838 17.27 -12.90 1.73
N LYS A 839 16.25 -12.06 1.91
CA LYS A 839 15.40 -11.55 0.81
C LYS A 839 15.06 -10.10 1.07
N GLY A 840 14.91 -9.31 0.02
CA GLY A 840 14.60 -7.89 0.13
C GLY A 840 14.27 -7.27 -1.22
N VAL A 841 14.35 -5.95 -1.28
CA VAL A 841 14.10 -5.15 -2.48
C VAL A 841 15.25 -4.16 -2.63
N VAL A 842 15.81 -4.06 -3.84
CA VAL A 842 16.75 -3.00 -4.24
C VAL A 842 15.96 -1.87 -4.91
N GLU A 843 16.29 -0.64 -4.55
CA GLU A 843 15.75 0.57 -5.18
C GLU A 843 16.80 1.05 -6.18
N VAL A 844 16.40 1.24 -7.45
CA VAL A 844 17.27 1.53 -8.59
C VAL A 844 17.13 2.98 -9.03
#